data_AF-A0A8H7CSC2-F1
#
_entry.id   AF-A0A8H7CSC2-F1
#
_cell.length_a   1.000
_cell.length_b   1.000
_cell.length_c   1.000
_cell.angle_alpha   90.00
_cell.angle_beta   90.00
_cell.angle_gamma   90.00
#
_symmetry.space_group_name_H-M   'P 1'
#
loop_
_entity.id
_entity.type
_entity.pdbx_description
1 polymer ?
#
loop_
_entity_poly.entity_id
_entity_poly.type
_entity_poly.pdbx_seq_one_letter_code
_entity_poly.pdbx_strand_id
1 'polypeptide(L)'
;MGSDSTIFVVGAGVIGLSTAIRALEAGFNVTIFAEIFPGDEKSIKYTSCWAGANHISVASTNALLHQLERETLPAFLELIEKDRLVPVMVRPHKEHARVLRPEGQKQMDHISQFYSDFRTLEPSELPEGVVHGGEFSTILVDVPNYLPYLMNRFLSSGGRAFRMTLPSLSALISEKDHVSDTNVYPTRGEVLIIRAPWIRYGMSYYYEDGHISYIIPRQSGDAILGGTFQVDDWHPTSRPETVQLIKERGIAAYPELLPEDKRESRNIADLDVLEECVGLRPTRKGGVRLEVASLNVDGKSVPIVHNYGHGGAGYQASWGSARFAVDLLKSVRMGKDHSIFVVGAGVAGLSTAIRALQAGYDVTIFAETFPDDKKSIKYTSCWAGAVHLCTTTDPIRYQMEQETLSVFKELMKEDPLVPVMVRPHKELAQVFGQDRQEELKILSQRYPDFRTLEPSELPEGVVHGAIFSTIFIDVPRYLSYLTDRFLALGGRAYRVTLPSLSALLSEKDRPPLTSFPPTSTITPPSFNPAAVINCTGIGALSIGDVLDTNVYPIRGEVLLIRAPWIHHSMVYYYEDGHISYVLPRQSGDVVLGGTFQVDDWHPTSRPETVKLIKERGIAAYPELLPPHKRENPNIADLNVLEEGVGLRPTRKGGVRVEITSLNLGDKSVPVVHNYGHGGAGFQSSWGYAEAAVNLLKSTVKK
;
A
#
# COMPACT_ATOMS: atom_id res chain seq x y z
N MET A 1 8.42 -17.22 29.20
CA MET A 1 8.70 -15.88 28.64
C MET A 1 8.12 -14.87 29.62
N GLY A 2 8.95 -13.99 30.19
CA GLY A 2 8.60 -13.18 31.38
C GLY A 2 7.48 -12.15 31.16
N SER A 3 6.67 -12.00 32.20
CA SER A 3 5.38 -11.32 32.33
C SER A 3 5.41 -9.81 32.58
N ASP A 4 6.52 -9.10 32.38
CA ASP A 4 6.75 -7.85 33.14
C ASP A 4 6.64 -6.53 32.36
N SER A 5 6.30 -6.53 31.06
CA SER A 5 6.16 -5.28 30.31
C SER A 5 4.75 -4.71 30.40
N THR A 6 4.60 -3.64 31.18
CA THR A 6 3.35 -2.87 31.27
C THR A 6 3.28 -1.81 30.16
N ILE A 7 2.19 -1.79 29.40
CA ILE A 7 1.89 -0.78 28.38
C ILE A 7 0.78 0.13 28.89
N PHE A 8 1.00 1.44 28.74
CA PHE A 8 0.00 2.46 28.99
C PHE A 8 -0.62 2.92 27.68
N VAL A 9 -1.94 2.78 27.56
CA VAL A 9 -2.72 3.26 26.41
C VAL A 9 -3.44 4.53 26.83
N VAL A 10 -3.31 5.58 26.01
CA VAL A 10 -3.94 6.88 26.27
C VAL A 10 -5.15 7.08 25.39
N GLY A 11 -6.33 7.16 26.01
CA GLY A 11 -7.62 7.28 25.34
C GLY A 11 -8.39 5.97 25.25
N ALA A 12 -9.71 6.05 25.48
CA ALA A 12 -10.63 4.93 25.42
C ALA A 12 -11.61 5.03 24.22
N GLY A 13 -11.17 5.65 23.12
CA GLY A 13 -11.87 5.64 21.84
C GLY A 13 -11.67 4.32 21.11
N VAL A 14 -12.29 4.16 19.93
CA VAL A 14 -12.19 2.91 19.15
C VAL A 14 -10.75 2.48 18.88
N ILE A 15 -9.86 3.44 18.56
CA ILE A 15 -8.43 3.18 18.32
C ILE A 15 -7.72 2.74 19.61
N GLY A 16 -7.96 3.44 20.73
CA GLY A 16 -7.35 3.11 22.01
C GLY A 16 -7.79 1.73 22.51
N LEU A 17 -9.09 1.44 22.45
CA LEU A 17 -9.65 0.15 22.87
C LEU A 17 -9.17 -1.00 21.99
N SER A 18 -9.18 -0.85 20.66
CA SER A 18 -8.69 -1.90 19.76
C SER A 18 -7.19 -2.17 19.98
N THR A 19 -6.37 -1.11 20.13
CA THR A 19 -4.93 -1.25 20.45
C THR A 19 -4.73 -1.93 21.80
N ALA A 20 -5.46 -1.54 22.83
CA ALA A 20 -5.34 -2.12 24.16
C ALA A 20 -5.67 -3.63 24.17
N ILE A 21 -6.74 -4.02 23.46
CA ILE A 21 -7.12 -5.43 23.31
C ILE A 21 -6.06 -6.22 22.55
N ARG A 22 -5.59 -5.73 21.39
CA ARG A 22 -4.52 -6.41 20.63
C ARG A 22 -3.23 -6.52 21.44
N ALA A 23 -2.91 -5.54 22.28
CA ALA A 23 -1.75 -5.60 23.16
C ALA A 23 -1.92 -6.67 24.26
N LEU A 24 -3.10 -6.80 24.87
CA LEU A 24 -3.39 -7.91 25.79
C LEU A 24 -3.26 -9.27 25.09
N GLU A 25 -3.83 -9.41 23.88
CA GLU A 25 -3.73 -10.63 23.07
C GLU A 25 -2.27 -10.99 22.73
N ALA A 26 -1.40 -9.98 22.57
CA ALA A 26 0.03 -10.16 22.35
C ALA A 26 0.83 -10.44 23.64
N GLY A 27 0.17 -10.56 24.80
CA GLY A 27 0.77 -10.95 26.08
C GLY A 27 1.37 -9.78 26.88
N PHE A 28 1.00 -8.53 26.59
CA PHE A 28 1.39 -7.38 27.40
C PHE A 28 0.43 -7.18 28.58
N ASN A 29 0.91 -6.60 29.68
CA ASN A 29 0.02 -6.07 30.72
C ASN A 29 -0.44 -4.68 30.30
N VAL A 30 -1.73 -4.42 30.17
CA VAL A 30 -2.23 -3.17 29.59
C VAL A 30 -3.06 -2.37 30.58
N THR A 31 -2.80 -1.06 30.66
CA THR A 31 -3.61 -0.11 31.44
C THR A 31 -4.02 1.06 30.56
N ILE A 32 -5.32 1.37 30.50
CA ILE A 32 -5.88 2.52 29.79
C ILE A 32 -5.99 3.71 30.75
N PHE A 33 -5.54 4.87 30.31
CA PHE A 33 -5.80 6.17 30.94
C PHE A 33 -6.62 7.04 29.99
N ALA A 34 -7.77 7.54 30.43
CA ALA A 34 -8.61 8.41 29.61
C ALA A 34 -9.43 9.40 30.44
N GLU A 35 -9.70 10.58 29.87
CA GLU A 35 -10.63 11.56 30.46
C GLU A 35 -12.08 11.07 30.33
N ILE A 36 -12.41 10.47 29.18
CA ILE A 36 -13.76 10.07 28.76
C ILE A 36 -13.73 8.59 28.36
N PHE A 37 -14.71 7.83 28.85
CA PHE A 37 -14.93 6.41 28.60
C PHE A 37 -16.25 6.14 27.87
N PRO A 38 -16.40 4.95 27.25
CA PRO A 38 -17.69 4.51 26.73
C PRO A 38 -18.78 4.58 27.82
N GLY A 39 -19.91 5.21 27.49
CA GLY A 39 -21.05 5.40 28.40
C GLY A 39 -21.08 6.73 29.15
N ASP A 40 -20.02 7.53 29.08
CA ASP A 40 -20.05 8.91 29.60
C ASP A 40 -20.94 9.83 28.75
N GLU A 41 -21.25 11.01 29.30
CA GLU A 41 -21.92 12.08 28.56
C GLU A 41 -21.14 12.41 27.28
N LYS A 42 -21.86 12.53 26.16
CA LYS A 42 -21.24 12.77 24.87
C LYS A 42 -20.53 14.12 24.86
N SER A 43 -19.31 14.14 24.33
CA SER A 43 -18.47 15.33 24.28
C SER A 43 -17.71 15.39 22.97
N ILE A 44 -17.54 16.59 22.41
CA ILE A 44 -16.75 16.79 21.19
C ILE A 44 -15.27 16.42 21.35
N LYS A 45 -14.79 16.28 22.60
CA LYS A 45 -13.46 15.74 22.91
C LYS A 45 -13.35 14.23 22.69
N TYR A 46 -14.47 13.53 22.52
CA TYR A 46 -14.55 12.08 22.37
C TYR A 46 -15.24 11.70 21.05
N THR A 47 -14.48 11.76 19.94
CA THR A 47 -15.01 11.55 18.59
C THR A 47 -15.74 10.21 18.41
N SER A 48 -15.26 9.14 19.07
CA SER A 48 -15.74 7.78 18.79
C SER A 48 -17.24 7.59 19.02
N CYS A 49 -17.85 8.29 19.97
CA CYS A 49 -19.28 8.17 20.26
C CYS A 49 -20.20 8.84 19.22
N TRP A 50 -19.64 9.70 18.36
CA TRP A 50 -20.39 10.45 17.34
C TRP A 50 -20.37 9.78 15.96
N ALA A 51 -19.57 8.73 15.80
CA ALA A 51 -19.42 8.06 14.51
C ALA A 51 -20.66 7.26 14.12
N GLY A 52 -20.82 7.03 12.82
CA GLY A 52 -21.92 6.26 12.23
C GLY A 52 -22.09 4.86 12.85
N ALA A 53 -21.23 3.89 12.60
CA ALA A 53 -20.05 3.85 11.73
C ALA A 53 -20.15 2.61 10.80
N ASN A 54 -19.41 2.60 9.71
CA ASN A 54 -19.34 1.46 8.79
C ASN A 54 -17.90 1.22 8.35
N HIS A 55 -17.68 0.11 7.65
CA HIS A 55 -16.45 -0.16 6.94
C HIS A 55 -16.65 0.16 5.46
N ILE A 56 -16.22 1.34 5.00
CA ILE A 56 -16.18 1.66 3.56
C ILE A 56 -14.80 2.19 3.28
N SER A 57 -14.05 1.52 2.40
CA SER A 57 -12.66 1.90 2.21
C SER A 57 -12.59 3.23 1.48
N VAL A 58 -11.96 4.24 2.08
CA VAL A 58 -11.79 5.60 1.48
C VAL A 58 -10.34 5.86 1.09
N ALA A 59 -9.53 4.79 1.10
CA ALA A 59 -8.10 4.85 0.97
C ALA A 59 -7.59 4.85 -0.48
N SER A 60 -8.39 5.35 -1.43
CA SER A 60 -8.12 5.25 -2.88
C SER A 60 -6.73 5.74 -3.30
N THR A 61 -6.08 6.60 -2.50
CA THR A 61 -4.72 7.10 -2.73
C THR A 61 -3.80 7.02 -1.51
N ASN A 62 -4.26 6.47 -0.38
CA ASN A 62 -3.47 6.38 0.85
C ASN A 62 -3.23 4.91 1.20
N ALA A 63 -2.06 4.41 0.81
CA ALA A 63 -1.76 2.99 0.94
C ALA A 63 -1.64 2.50 2.39
N LEU A 64 -1.13 3.33 3.32
CA LEU A 64 -1.16 2.99 4.74
C LEU A 64 -2.62 2.77 5.17
N LEU A 65 -3.48 3.77 4.96
CA LEU A 65 -4.90 3.66 5.31
C LEU A 65 -5.56 2.45 4.64
N HIS A 66 -5.24 2.20 3.37
CA HIS A 66 -5.77 1.06 2.63
C HIS A 66 -5.42 -0.25 3.31
N GLN A 67 -4.17 -0.40 3.75
CA GLN A 67 -3.75 -1.60 4.46
C GLN A 67 -4.41 -1.70 5.83
N LEU A 68 -4.53 -0.59 6.57
CA LEU A 68 -5.21 -0.59 7.87
C LEU A 68 -6.68 -1.02 7.72
N GLU A 69 -7.36 -0.57 6.67
CA GLU A 69 -8.73 -0.95 6.36
C GLU A 69 -8.83 -2.42 5.95
N ARG A 70 -7.94 -2.88 5.07
CA ARG A 70 -7.91 -4.28 4.62
C ARG A 70 -7.65 -5.27 5.74
N GLU A 71 -6.91 -4.88 6.77
CA GLU A 71 -6.69 -5.71 7.97
C GLU A 71 -7.87 -5.62 8.95
N THR A 72 -8.64 -4.53 8.89
CA THR A 72 -9.76 -4.30 9.80
C THR A 72 -11.01 -5.07 9.38
N LEU A 73 -11.30 -5.17 8.08
CA LEU A 73 -12.47 -5.91 7.59
C LEU A 73 -12.48 -7.38 8.04
N PRO A 74 -11.41 -8.19 7.82
CA PRO A 74 -11.36 -9.57 8.32
C PRO A 74 -11.43 -9.66 9.85
N ALA A 75 -10.85 -8.69 10.58
CA ALA A 75 -10.93 -8.68 12.04
C ALA A 75 -12.38 -8.48 12.53
N PHE A 76 -13.18 -7.66 11.85
CA PHE A 76 -14.62 -7.57 12.15
C PHE A 76 -15.37 -8.87 11.84
N LEU A 77 -15.09 -9.50 10.70
CA LEU A 77 -15.71 -10.77 10.34
C LEU A 77 -15.37 -11.88 11.35
N GLU A 78 -14.11 -11.95 11.77
CA GLU A 78 -13.63 -12.88 12.81
C GLU A 78 -14.35 -12.63 14.16
N LEU A 79 -14.58 -11.37 14.53
CA LEU A 79 -15.32 -11.03 15.74
C LEU A 79 -16.78 -11.50 15.67
N ILE A 80 -17.44 -11.31 14.53
CA ILE A 80 -18.81 -11.76 14.30
C ILE A 80 -18.89 -13.29 14.36
N GLU A 81 -17.89 -13.99 13.80
CA GLU A 81 -17.82 -15.44 13.85
C GLU A 81 -17.62 -15.96 15.28
N LYS A 82 -16.76 -15.31 16.06
CA LYS A 82 -16.39 -15.75 17.42
C LYS A 82 -17.39 -15.33 18.49
N ASP A 83 -18.05 -14.20 18.33
CA ASP A 83 -19.00 -13.66 19.31
C ASP A 83 -20.28 -13.18 18.62
N ARG A 84 -21.36 -13.95 18.79
CA ARG A 84 -22.67 -13.63 18.23
C ARG A 84 -23.33 -12.40 18.87
N LEU A 85 -22.82 -11.93 20.01
CA LEU A 85 -23.31 -10.74 20.71
C LEU A 85 -22.51 -9.48 20.33
N VAL A 86 -21.50 -9.58 19.45
CA VAL A 86 -20.77 -8.39 18.99
C VAL A 86 -21.75 -7.40 18.34
N PRO A 87 -21.76 -6.11 18.74
CA PRO A 87 -22.66 -5.10 18.17
C PRO A 87 -22.25 -4.60 16.77
N VAL A 88 -22.03 -5.55 15.86
CA VAL A 88 -21.51 -5.35 14.51
C VAL A 88 -22.30 -6.25 13.57
N MET A 89 -22.69 -5.73 12.41
CA MET A 89 -23.54 -6.43 11.44
C MET A 89 -22.88 -6.45 10.07
N VAL A 90 -23.04 -7.57 9.34
CA VAL A 90 -22.82 -7.59 7.89
C VAL A 90 -24.14 -7.23 7.21
N ARG A 91 -24.16 -6.16 6.41
CA ARG A 91 -25.33 -5.73 5.65
C ARG A 91 -24.94 -5.31 4.23
N PRO A 92 -25.87 -5.39 3.27
CA PRO A 92 -25.69 -4.73 1.99
C PRO A 92 -25.45 -3.24 2.18
N HIS A 93 -24.62 -2.68 1.32
CA HIS A 93 -24.36 -1.26 1.21
C HIS A 93 -24.47 -0.85 -0.25
N LYS A 94 -25.09 0.30 -0.49
CA LYS A 94 -25.33 0.84 -1.82
C LYS A 94 -24.62 2.18 -1.99
N GLU A 95 -24.01 2.37 -3.16
CA GLU A 95 -23.31 3.59 -3.54
C GLU A 95 -24.02 4.17 -4.76
N HIS A 96 -24.60 5.36 -4.65
CA HIS A 96 -25.34 6.03 -5.73
C HIS A 96 -24.73 7.39 -6.05
N ALA A 97 -24.62 7.72 -7.34
CA ALA A 97 -24.15 9.02 -7.78
C ALA A 97 -25.06 9.63 -8.86
N ARG A 98 -25.40 10.92 -8.73
CA ARG A 98 -26.08 11.71 -9.79
C ARG A 98 -25.15 12.15 -10.91
N VAL A 99 -23.87 12.34 -10.59
CA VAL A 99 -22.80 12.64 -11.54
C VAL A 99 -21.56 11.88 -11.12
N LEU A 100 -20.89 11.25 -12.08
CA LEU A 100 -19.64 10.56 -11.83
C LEU A 100 -18.46 11.48 -12.13
N ARG A 101 -18.01 12.20 -11.09
CA ARG A 101 -16.76 12.97 -11.16
C ARG A 101 -15.56 12.02 -11.20
N PRO A 102 -14.40 12.44 -11.73
CA PRO A 102 -13.20 11.59 -11.76
C PRO A 102 -12.81 11.02 -10.39
N GLU A 103 -12.96 11.79 -9.31
CA GLU A 103 -12.72 11.35 -7.94
C GLU A 103 -13.72 10.28 -7.49
N GLY A 104 -15.00 10.46 -7.87
CA GLY A 104 -16.06 9.48 -7.59
C GLY A 104 -15.86 8.17 -8.35
N GLN A 105 -15.44 8.23 -9.62
CA GLN A 105 -15.06 7.03 -10.38
C GLN A 105 -13.91 6.29 -9.70
N LYS A 106 -12.83 7.00 -9.32
CA LYS A 106 -11.70 6.38 -8.61
C LYS A 106 -12.13 5.70 -7.32
N GLN A 107 -13.02 6.32 -6.57
CA GLN A 107 -13.58 5.76 -5.34
C GLN A 107 -14.42 4.50 -5.62
N MET A 108 -15.25 4.52 -6.67
CA MET A 108 -16.05 3.36 -7.05
C MET A 108 -15.17 2.20 -7.54
N ASP A 109 -14.18 2.48 -8.39
CA ASP A 109 -13.18 1.51 -8.85
C ASP A 109 -12.46 0.88 -7.66
N HIS A 110 -12.05 1.70 -6.70
CA HIS A 110 -11.42 1.26 -5.46
C HIS A 110 -12.34 0.32 -4.65
N ILE A 111 -13.59 0.72 -4.42
CA ILE A 111 -14.59 -0.12 -3.72
C ILE A 111 -14.78 -1.46 -4.46
N SER A 112 -14.92 -1.43 -5.79
CA SER A 112 -15.12 -2.64 -6.61
C SER A 112 -13.97 -3.64 -6.51
N GLN A 113 -12.76 -3.15 -6.23
CA GLN A 113 -11.57 -3.98 -6.07
C GLN A 113 -11.42 -4.45 -4.62
N PHE A 114 -11.94 -3.68 -3.65
CA PHE A 114 -11.83 -3.96 -2.23
C PHE A 114 -12.86 -4.99 -1.74
N TYR A 115 -14.11 -4.92 -2.22
CA TYR A 115 -15.20 -5.79 -1.80
C TYR A 115 -15.47 -6.86 -2.86
N SER A 116 -15.31 -8.13 -2.46
CA SER A 116 -15.33 -9.26 -3.39
C SER A 116 -16.71 -9.55 -4.01
N ASP A 117 -17.80 -9.15 -3.35
CA ASP A 117 -19.17 -9.30 -3.83
C ASP A 117 -19.73 -8.01 -4.45
N PHE A 118 -18.86 -7.04 -4.75
CA PHE A 118 -19.28 -5.81 -5.42
C PHE A 118 -19.90 -6.11 -6.78
N ARG A 119 -21.03 -5.47 -7.04
CA ARG A 119 -21.68 -5.44 -8.35
C ARG A 119 -22.07 -4.02 -8.73
N THR A 120 -21.93 -3.71 -10.01
CA THR A 120 -22.55 -2.50 -10.59
C THR A 120 -24.05 -2.74 -10.74
N LEU A 121 -24.86 -1.72 -10.46
CA LEU A 121 -26.30 -1.75 -10.68
C LEU A 121 -26.62 -1.52 -12.16
N GLU A 122 -27.57 -2.29 -12.69
CA GLU A 122 -28.08 -2.12 -14.04
C GLU A 122 -28.94 -0.84 -14.16
N PRO A 123 -29.08 -0.24 -15.36
CA PRO A 123 -29.89 0.97 -15.52
C PRO A 123 -31.34 0.84 -15.01
N SER A 124 -31.92 -0.36 -15.06
CA SER A 124 -33.26 -0.64 -14.53
C SER A 124 -33.33 -0.71 -13.00
N GLU A 125 -32.21 -0.87 -12.32
CA GLU A 125 -32.09 -0.89 -10.86
C GLU A 125 -31.78 0.49 -10.27
N LEU A 126 -31.38 1.46 -11.10
CA LEU A 126 -31.01 2.80 -10.65
C LEU A 126 -32.25 3.60 -10.24
N PRO A 127 -32.22 4.27 -9.07
CA PRO A 127 -33.25 5.24 -8.71
C PRO A 127 -33.31 6.42 -9.68
N GLU A 128 -34.44 7.11 -9.72
CA GLU A 128 -34.63 8.29 -10.55
C GLU A 128 -33.53 9.35 -10.29
N GLY A 129 -32.88 9.80 -11.37
CA GLY A 129 -31.80 10.78 -11.33
C GLY A 129 -30.42 10.25 -10.93
N VAL A 130 -30.29 8.96 -10.59
CA VAL A 130 -29.00 8.30 -10.36
C VAL A 130 -28.45 7.82 -11.70
N VAL A 131 -27.20 8.17 -11.99
CA VAL A 131 -26.53 7.78 -13.25
C VAL A 131 -25.57 6.60 -13.08
N HIS A 132 -25.09 6.37 -11.85
CA HIS A 132 -24.19 5.26 -11.52
C HIS A 132 -24.55 4.70 -10.14
N GLY A 133 -24.49 3.37 -10.02
CA GLY A 133 -24.83 2.66 -8.80
C GLY A 133 -23.96 1.41 -8.60
N GLY A 134 -23.62 1.12 -7.34
CA GLY A 134 -22.96 -0.11 -6.93
C GLY A 134 -23.55 -0.67 -5.66
N GLU A 135 -23.46 -1.98 -5.47
CA GLU A 135 -23.90 -2.69 -4.27
C GLU A 135 -22.85 -3.72 -3.84
N PHE A 136 -22.60 -3.83 -2.54
CA PHE A 136 -21.67 -4.80 -1.94
C PHE A 136 -22.03 -5.05 -0.48
N SER A 137 -21.54 -6.14 0.12
CA SER A 137 -21.74 -6.38 1.55
C SER A 137 -20.63 -5.75 2.37
N THR A 138 -20.98 -5.10 3.48
CA THR A 138 -20.00 -4.54 4.39
C THR A 138 -20.42 -4.55 5.85
N ILE A 139 -19.54 -4.06 6.72
CA ILE A 139 -19.71 -3.97 8.16
C ILE A 139 -20.40 -2.66 8.54
N LEU A 140 -21.45 -2.76 9.35
CA LEU A 140 -22.07 -1.66 10.07
C LEU A 140 -21.89 -1.87 11.57
N VAL A 141 -21.58 -0.79 12.30
CA VAL A 141 -21.23 -0.84 13.72
C VAL A 141 -22.29 -0.12 14.54
N ASP A 142 -22.90 -0.81 15.51
CA ASP A 142 -23.77 -0.19 16.50
C ASP A 142 -22.92 0.44 17.60
N VAL A 143 -22.37 1.63 17.30
CA VAL A 143 -21.38 2.34 18.11
C VAL A 143 -21.75 2.47 19.60
N PRO A 144 -22.98 2.88 19.98
CA PRO A 144 -23.40 2.97 21.38
C PRO A 144 -23.23 1.66 22.16
N ASN A 145 -23.37 0.52 21.51
CA ASN A 145 -23.22 -0.81 22.12
C ASN A 145 -21.80 -1.37 21.93
N TYR A 146 -21.16 -1.08 20.80
CA TYR A 146 -19.86 -1.61 20.44
C TYR A 146 -18.71 -1.06 21.32
N LEU A 147 -18.71 0.23 21.66
CA LEU A 147 -17.68 0.79 22.52
C LEU A 147 -17.72 0.21 23.95
N PRO A 148 -18.90 0.10 24.62
CA PRO A 148 -19.01 -0.65 25.87
C PRO A 148 -18.63 -2.12 25.74
N TYR A 149 -18.99 -2.79 24.65
CA TYR A 149 -18.57 -4.16 24.36
C TYR A 149 -17.04 -4.30 24.35
N LEU A 150 -16.33 -3.41 23.65
CA LEU A 150 -14.86 -3.41 23.63
C LEU A 150 -14.26 -3.12 25.01
N MET A 151 -14.84 -2.18 25.76
CA MET A 151 -14.40 -1.88 27.12
C MET A 151 -14.55 -3.09 28.05
N ASN A 152 -15.71 -3.75 28.00
CA ASN A 152 -15.96 -4.96 28.79
C ASN A 152 -15.01 -6.08 28.39
N ARG A 153 -14.82 -6.31 27.10
CA ARG A 153 -13.84 -7.29 26.59
C ARG A 153 -12.44 -7.01 27.12
N PHE A 154 -11.98 -5.76 27.06
CA PHE A 154 -10.69 -5.34 27.58
C PHE A 154 -10.54 -5.63 29.09
N LEU A 155 -11.51 -5.22 29.90
CA LEU A 155 -11.49 -5.44 31.35
C LEU A 155 -11.55 -6.93 31.71
N SER A 156 -12.42 -7.70 31.05
CA SER A 156 -12.56 -9.15 31.27
C SER A 156 -11.32 -9.93 30.83
N SER A 157 -10.51 -9.41 29.91
CA SER A 157 -9.21 -9.97 29.52
C SER A 157 -8.06 -9.55 30.45
N GLY A 158 -8.34 -8.94 31.61
CA GLY A 158 -7.33 -8.56 32.61
C GLY A 158 -6.75 -7.16 32.43
N GLY A 159 -7.29 -6.36 31.50
CA GLY A 159 -6.96 -4.96 31.34
C GLY A 159 -7.41 -4.11 32.54
N ARG A 160 -6.67 -3.04 32.81
CA ARG A 160 -7.02 -2.05 33.84
C ARG A 160 -7.34 -0.70 33.20
N ALA A 161 -8.22 0.08 33.80
CA ALA A 161 -8.54 1.41 33.30
C ALA A 161 -8.66 2.42 34.44
N PHE A 162 -8.13 3.62 34.23
CA PHE A 162 -8.19 4.72 35.17
C PHE A 162 -8.66 6.00 34.47
N ARG A 163 -9.59 6.70 35.12
CA ARG A 163 -10.03 8.02 34.67
C ARG A 163 -9.02 9.07 35.08
N MET A 164 -8.54 9.83 34.09
CA MET A 164 -7.51 10.83 34.29
C MET A 164 -7.56 11.87 33.16
N THR A 165 -7.59 13.15 33.51
CA THR A 165 -7.33 14.24 32.57
C THR A 165 -5.81 14.40 32.45
N LEU A 166 -5.30 14.21 31.23
CA LEU A 166 -3.87 14.30 30.97
C LEU A 166 -3.54 15.64 30.33
N PRO A 167 -2.85 16.56 31.04
CA PRO A 167 -2.34 17.78 30.42
C PRO A 167 -1.27 17.44 29.37
N SER A 168 -0.56 16.32 29.53
CA SER A 168 0.42 15.82 28.58
C SER A 168 0.61 14.31 28.66
N LEU A 169 1.25 13.72 27.64
CA LEU A 169 1.68 12.32 27.69
C LEU A 169 2.72 12.07 28.78
N SER A 170 3.59 13.05 29.04
CA SER A 170 4.55 12.97 30.14
C SER A 170 3.88 12.91 31.49
N ALA A 171 2.71 13.51 31.71
CA ALA A 171 2.00 13.47 32.99
C ALA A 171 1.64 12.04 33.49
N LEU A 172 1.73 11.02 32.63
CA LEU A 172 1.65 9.60 33.04
C LEU A 172 2.92 9.07 33.70
N ILE A 173 4.03 9.79 33.59
CA ILE A 173 5.39 9.35 33.89
C ILE A 173 6.16 10.42 34.71
N SER A 174 6.04 11.73 34.43
CA SER A 174 6.49 12.88 35.25
C SER A 174 5.81 14.23 34.90
N GLU A 175 5.99 15.26 35.72
CA GLU A 175 5.20 16.53 35.71
C GLU A 175 5.52 17.56 34.60
N LYS A 176 6.28 17.27 33.54
CA LYS A 176 6.70 18.30 32.56
C LYS A 176 6.55 17.93 31.08
N ASP A 177 6.14 18.92 30.29
CA ASP A 177 6.04 19.05 28.81
C ASP A 177 4.76 18.63 28.08
N HIS A 178 4.25 19.54 27.25
CA HIS A 178 3.15 19.32 26.29
C HIS A 178 3.69 18.90 24.91
N VAL A 179 3.18 17.80 24.36
CA VAL A 179 3.40 17.43 22.95
C VAL A 179 2.15 17.83 22.16
N SER A 180 2.27 18.81 21.26
CA SER A 180 1.21 19.26 20.37
C SER A 180 1.58 18.94 18.92
N ASP A 181 0.75 18.17 18.21
CA ASP A 181 0.90 17.92 16.78
C ASP A 181 0.12 18.97 15.97
N THR A 182 0.83 19.94 15.40
CA THR A 182 0.24 21.05 14.62
C THR A 182 -0.38 20.59 13.29
N ASN A 183 -0.20 19.34 12.90
CA ASN A 183 -0.83 18.77 11.71
C ASN A 183 -2.26 18.28 11.96
N VAL A 184 -2.70 18.19 13.21
CA VAL A 184 -4.06 17.75 13.57
C VAL A 184 -5.01 18.93 13.49
N TYR A 185 -6.14 18.73 12.82
CA TYR A 185 -7.21 19.70 12.67
C TYR A 185 -8.57 19.00 12.66
N PRO A 186 -9.66 19.66 13.08
CA PRO A 186 -10.97 19.04 13.11
C PRO A 186 -11.53 18.98 11.69
N THR A 187 -12.27 17.93 11.41
CA THR A 187 -13.26 17.97 10.35
C THR A 187 -14.62 17.70 10.96
N ARG A 188 -15.36 18.78 11.20
CA ARG A 188 -16.69 18.73 11.82
C ARG A 188 -17.66 17.94 10.96
N GLY A 189 -18.39 17.06 11.62
CA GLY A 189 -19.44 16.25 11.05
C GLY A 189 -20.69 16.38 11.88
N GLU A 190 -21.75 16.84 11.25
CA GLU A 190 -23.08 16.90 11.80
C GLU A 190 -23.94 15.81 11.16
N VAL A 191 -24.64 15.07 12.01
CA VAL A 191 -25.50 13.94 11.64
C VAL A 191 -26.76 13.95 12.50
N LEU A 192 -27.81 13.29 12.02
CA LEU A 192 -29.05 13.05 12.75
C LEU A 192 -29.15 11.58 13.12
N ILE A 193 -29.53 11.28 14.35
CA ILE A 193 -30.02 9.95 14.72
C ILE A 193 -31.52 9.94 14.46
N ILE A 194 -31.98 9.01 13.64
CA ILE A 194 -33.39 8.90 13.24
C ILE A 194 -33.96 7.53 13.59
N ARG A 195 -35.25 7.46 13.87
CA ARG A 195 -35.96 6.19 14.01
C ARG A 195 -36.37 5.67 12.63
N ALA A 196 -35.67 4.64 12.16
CA ALA A 196 -35.98 4.00 10.87
C ALA A 196 -35.70 2.49 10.93
N PRO A 197 -36.41 1.71 11.76
CA PRO A 197 -36.11 0.29 12.01
C PRO A 197 -36.31 -0.63 10.80
N TRP A 198 -36.98 -0.14 9.75
CA TRP A 198 -37.16 -0.83 8.47
C TRP A 198 -35.95 -0.68 7.54
N ILE A 199 -35.03 0.26 7.78
CA ILE A 199 -33.81 0.41 6.99
C ILE A 199 -32.79 -0.65 7.43
N ARG A 200 -32.43 -1.54 6.50
CA ARG A 200 -31.57 -2.71 6.76
C ARG A 200 -30.26 -2.72 5.98
N TYR A 201 -29.98 -1.68 5.21
CA TYR A 201 -28.76 -1.56 4.39
C TYR A 201 -28.09 -0.21 4.64
N GLY A 202 -26.76 -0.19 4.48
CA GLY A 202 -25.98 1.04 4.43
C GLY A 202 -26.13 1.72 3.09
N MET A 203 -25.92 3.03 3.03
CA MET A 203 -26.10 3.76 1.79
C MET A 203 -25.28 5.05 1.75
N SER A 204 -24.74 5.38 0.58
CA SER A 204 -24.05 6.63 0.27
C SER A 204 -24.64 7.23 -1.02
N TYR A 205 -24.93 8.54 -1.01
CA TYR A 205 -25.41 9.31 -2.16
C TYR A 205 -24.45 10.46 -2.46
N TYR A 206 -23.93 10.52 -3.68
CA TYR A 206 -23.09 11.62 -4.15
C TYR A 206 -23.89 12.59 -5.01
N TYR A 207 -23.91 13.86 -4.57
CA TYR A 207 -24.59 14.96 -5.24
C TYR A 207 -23.69 15.67 -6.25
N GLU A 208 -24.34 16.36 -7.18
CA GLU A 208 -23.69 17.14 -8.25
C GLU A 208 -22.88 18.32 -7.72
N ASP A 209 -23.15 18.78 -6.51
CA ASP A 209 -22.44 19.88 -5.82
C ASP A 209 -21.21 19.38 -5.03
N GLY A 210 -20.98 18.06 -4.99
CA GLY A 210 -19.87 17.42 -4.27
C GLY A 210 -20.19 17.05 -2.83
N HIS A 211 -21.41 17.31 -2.36
CA HIS A 211 -21.87 16.84 -1.05
C HIS A 211 -22.26 15.37 -1.07
N ILE A 212 -22.30 14.77 0.13
CA ILE A 212 -22.63 13.36 0.34
C ILE A 212 -23.75 13.26 1.36
N SER A 213 -24.77 12.45 1.08
CA SER A 213 -25.70 11.94 2.10
C SER A 213 -25.43 10.47 2.35
N TYR A 214 -25.54 10.03 3.58
CA TYR A 214 -25.34 8.62 3.92
C TYR A 214 -26.29 8.17 5.02
N ILE A 215 -26.64 6.88 4.97
CA ILE A 215 -27.46 6.22 5.98
C ILE A 215 -26.70 5.02 6.51
N ILE A 216 -26.60 4.92 7.84
CA ILE A 216 -25.95 3.81 8.53
C ILE A 216 -26.91 3.27 9.60
N PRO A 217 -27.66 2.19 9.33
CA PRO A 217 -28.54 1.59 10.32
C PRO A 217 -27.76 0.86 11.41
N ARG A 218 -28.26 0.93 12.64
CA ARG A 218 -27.68 0.26 13.82
C ARG A 218 -28.56 -0.90 14.28
N GLN A 219 -27.98 -1.81 15.07
CA GLN A 219 -28.67 -3.00 15.55
C GLN A 219 -29.83 -2.67 16.50
N SER A 220 -29.72 -1.53 17.21
CA SER A 220 -30.78 -0.92 18.02
C SER A 220 -32.06 -0.55 17.26
N GLY A 221 -32.02 -0.48 15.92
CA GLY A 221 -33.18 -0.13 15.08
C GLY A 221 -33.35 1.36 14.81
N ASP A 222 -32.42 2.19 15.26
CA ASP A 222 -32.25 3.55 14.75
C ASP A 222 -31.20 3.59 13.62
N ALA A 223 -31.08 4.73 12.95
CA ALA A 223 -30.12 4.92 11.88
C ALA A 223 -29.45 6.29 11.98
N ILE A 224 -28.21 6.36 11.51
CA ILE A 224 -27.49 7.62 11.34
C ILE A 224 -27.82 8.14 9.95
N LEU A 225 -28.39 9.34 9.87
CA LEU A 225 -28.54 10.10 8.64
C LEU A 225 -27.50 11.22 8.65
N GLY A 226 -26.51 11.12 7.78
CA GLY A 226 -25.50 12.14 7.63
C GLY A 226 -25.42 12.70 6.21
N GLY A 227 -24.61 13.72 5.98
CA GLY A 227 -24.00 14.56 7.02
C GLY A 227 -23.11 15.63 6.43
N THR A 228 -22.33 16.30 7.28
CA THR A 228 -21.39 17.34 6.85
C THR A 228 -19.91 16.93 6.91
N PHE A 229 -19.12 17.68 6.15
CA PHE A 229 -17.68 17.63 6.11
C PHE A 229 -17.13 19.07 6.10
N GLN A 230 -16.84 19.61 7.29
CA GLN A 230 -16.42 21.01 7.47
C GLN A 230 -15.02 21.06 8.07
N VAL A 231 -14.04 21.37 7.23
CA VAL A 231 -12.62 21.47 7.62
C VAL A 231 -12.39 22.68 8.50
N ASP A 232 -11.59 22.53 9.56
CA ASP A 232 -11.21 23.59 10.51
C ASP A 232 -12.38 24.22 11.29
N ASP A 233 -13.57 23.62 11.25
CA ASP A 233 -14.71 24.05 12.06
C ASP A 233 -14.69 23.36 13.43
N TRP A 234 -14.53 24.15 14.49
CA TRP A 234 -14.49 23.68 15.89
C TRP A 234 -15.85 23.82 16.60
N HIS A 235 -16.90 24.25 15.89
CA HIS A 235 -18.16 24.58 16.52
C HIS A 235 -18.83 23.32 17.13
N PRO A 236 -19.12 23.32 18.44
CA PRO A 236 -19.47 22.09 19.16
C PRO A 236 -20.93 21.68 19.05
N THR A 237 -21.79 22.58 18.55
CA THR A 237 -23.26 22.43 18.60
C THR A 237 -23.85 22.35 17.21
N SER A 238 -25.03 21.74 17.11
CA SER A 238 -25.83 21.62 15.89
C SER A 238 -26.21 22.97 15.30
N ARG A 239 -26.44 23.04 13.99
CA ARG A 239 -26.85 24.27 13.29
C ARG A 239 -28.17 24.05 12.54
N PRO A 240 -29.24 24.85 12.78
CA PRO A 240 -30.56 24.63 12.19
C PRO A 240 -30.55 24.51 10.66
N GLU A 241 -29.78 25.33 9.97
CA GLU A 241 -29.63 25.29 8.51
C GLU A 241 -28.96 24.00 8.03
N THR A 242 -28.04 23.45 8.83
CA THR A 242 -27.37 22.18 8.52
C THR A 242 -28.31 21.00 8.76
N VAL A 243 -29.08 21.02 9.87
CA VAL A 243 -30.12 20.02 10.15
C VAL A 243 -31.15 19.98 9.03
N GLN A 244 -31.65 21.14 8.61
CA GLN A 244 -32.61 21.24 7.50
C GLN A 244 -32.03 20.64 6.21
N LEU A 245 -30.80 20.99 5.86
CA LEU A 245 -30.11 20.47 4.67
C LEU A 245 -29.93 18.94 4.72
N ILE A 246 -29.57 18.37 5.88
CA ILE A 246 -29.43 16.92 6.06
C ILE A 246 -30.78 16.23 5.84
N LYS A 247 -31.88 16.79 6.34
CA LYS A 247 -33.24 16.24 6.13
C LYS A 247 -33.66 16.31 4.67
N GLU A 248 -33.52 17.47 4.04
CA GLU A 248 -33.89 17.70 2.64
C GLU A 248 -33.15 16.74 1.70
N ARG A 249 -31.82 16.65 1.85
CA ARG A 249 -31.00 15.73 1.07
C ARG A 249 -31.32 14.27 1.40
N GLY A 250 -31.47 13.94 2.68
CA GLY A 250 -31.82 12.59 3.11
C GLY A 250 -33.09 12.08 2.44
N ILE A 251 -34.18 12.85 2.50
CA ILE A 251 -35.46 12.46 1.89
C ILE A 251 -35.41 12.49 0.37
N ALA A 252 -34.71 13.46 -0.24
CA ALA A 252 -34.57 13.53 -1.69
C ALA A 252 -33.83 12.31 -2.25
N ALA A 253 -32.79 11.83 -1.57
CA ALA A 253 -32.07 10.63 -1.95
C ALA A 253 -32.83 9.35 -1.55
N TYR A 254 -33.51 9.36 -0.40
CA TYR A 254 -34.09 8.17 0.24
C TYR A 254 -35.46 8.45 0.86
N PRO A 255 -36.54 8.47 0.06
CA PRO A 255 -37.90 8.62 0.58
C PRO A 255 -38.28 7.52 1.59
N GLU A 256 -37.65 6.35 1.49
CA GLU A 256 -37.81 5.22 2.42
C GLU A 256 -37.40 5.54 3.86
N LEU A 257 -36.70 6.65 4.12
CA LEU A 257 -36.46 7.13 5.48
C LEU A 257 -37.76 7.43 6.24
N LEU A 258 -38.84 7.69 5.52
CA LEU A 258 -40.17 7.91 6.09
C LEU A 258 -40.93 6.57 6.27
N PRO A 259 -41.82 6.48 7.27
CA PRO A 259 -42.83 5.43 7.36
C PRO A 259 -43.60 5.28 6.06
N GLU A 260 -44.02 4.04 5.72
CA GLU A 260 -44.64 3.71 4.43
C GLU A 260 -45.83 4.62 4.06
N ASP A 261 -46.69 4.92 5.03
CA ASP A 261 -47.85 5.79 4.90
C ASP A 261 -47.51 7.28 4.64
N LYS A 262 -46.24 7.66 4.81
CA LYS A 262 -45.75 9.04 4.67
C LYS A 262 -44.76 9.24 3.53
N ARG A 263 -44.32 8.18 2.84
CA ARG A 263 -43.27 8.27 1.81
C ARG A 263 -43.67 9.15 0.61
N GLU A 264 -44.95 9.17 0.25
CA GLU A 264 -45.46 9.96 -0.86
C GLU A 264 -45.36 11.47 -0.62
N SER A 265 -45.53 11.92 0.64
CA SER A 265 -45.51 13.34 0.98
C SER A 265 -44.11 13.96 0.81
N ARG A 266 -43.05 13.13 0.98
CA ARG A 266 -41.64 13.54 1.04
C ARG A 266 -41.41 14.75 1.98
N ASN A 267 -42.24 14.88 3.01
CA ASN A 267 -42.16 16.01 3.93
C ASN A 267 -41.06 15.78 4.97
N ILE A 268 -40.09 16.71 5.03
CA ILE A 268 -38.98 16.65 6.00
C ILE A 268 -39.42 16.72 7.46
N ALA A 269 -40.60 17.24 7.74
CA ALA A 269 -41.17 17.27 9.08
C ALA A 269 -41.61 15.89 9.57
N ASP A 270 -41.82 14.92 8.66
CA ASP A 270 -42.23 13.55 9.00
C ASP A 270 -41.06 12.65 9.42
N LEU A 271 -39.82 13.12 9.33
CA LEU A 271 -38.65 12.39 9.76
C LEU A 271 -38.56 12.38 11.30
N ASP A 272 -38.64 11.20 11.91
CA ASP A 272 -38.51 11.02 13.37
C ASP A 272 -37.04 11.13 13.81
N VAL A 273 -36.62 12.36 14.11
CA VAL A 273 -35.27 12.67 14.62
C VAL A 273 -35.24 12.45 16.13
N LEU A 274 -34.39 11.51 16.55
CA LEU A 274 -34.14 11.19 17.95
C LEU A 274 -33.07 12.09 18.57
N GLU A 275 -32.06 12.47 17.79
CA GLU A 275 -30.94 13.26 18.28
C GLU A 275 -30.23 14.03 17.16
N GLU A 276 -29.76 15.24 17.45
CA GLU A 276 -28.82 16.00 16.61
C GLU A 276 -27.41 15.81 17.15
N CYS A 277 -26.48 15.36 16.32
CA CYS A 277 -25.14 14.94 16.74
C CYS A 277 -24.05 15.73 16.03
N VAL A 278 -23.05 16.21 16.78
CA VAL A 278 -21.89 16.92 16.24
C VAL A 278 -20.60 16.26 16.74
N GLY A 279 -19.84 15.70 15.81
CA GLY A 279 -18.53 15.11 16.07
C GLY A 279 -17.41 15.86 15.37
N LEU A 280 -16.26 15.98 16.03
CA LEU A 280 -15.04 16.51 15.43
C LEU A 280 -14.13 15.35 15.03
N ARG A 281 -14.01 15.09 13.72
CA ARG A 281 -13.09 14.06 13.22
C ARG A 281 -11.65 14.52 13.44
N PRO A 282 -10.76 13.71 14.04
CA PRO A 282 -9.37 14.09 14.30
C PRO A 282 -8.54 13.90 13.03
N THR A 283 -8.76 14.76 12.04
CA THR A 283 -8.06 14.70 10.75
C THR A 283 -6.64 15.20 10.92
N ARG A 284 -5.70 14.64 10.18
CA ARG A 284 -4.29 15.02 10.26
C ARG A 284 -3.69 15.21 8.87
N LYS A 285 -2.93 16.30 8.68
CA LYS A 285 -2.13 16.50 7.46
C LYS A 285 -1.10 15.38 7.36
N GLY A 286 -1.05 14.69 6.21
CA GLY A 286 -0.24 13.48 6.02
C GLY A 286 -0.89 12.17 6.49
N GLY A 287 -2.14 12.21 6.97
CA GLY A 287 -2.88 11.01 7.37
C GLY A 287 -2.52 10.48 8.76
N VAL A 288 -2.88 9.21 8.99
CA VAL A 288 -2.67 8.50 10.27
C VAL A 288 -1.21 8.58 10.69
N ARG A 289 -0.97 8.98 11.95
CA ARG A 289 0.35 8.89 12.58
C ARG A 289 0.44 7.59 13.35
N LEU A 290 1.22 6.66 12.81
CA LEU A 290 1.45 5.33 13.36
C LEU A 290 2.94 5.00 13.36
N GLU A 291 3.65 5.41 14.42
CA GLU A 291 5.11 5.36 14.48
C GLU A 291 5.62 5.31 15.92
N VAL A 292 6.89 4.90 16.08
CA VAL A 292 7.60 4.95 17.36
C VAL A 292 8.28 6.31 17.53
N ALA A 293 8.10 6.91 18.69
CA ALA A 293 8.85 8.06 19.19
C ALA A 293 9.47 7.71 20.56
N SER A 294 10.20 8.67 21.13
CA SER A 294 10.71 8.56 22.49
C SER A 294 10.44 9.85 23.25
N LEU A 295 10.05 9.70 24.51
CA LEU A 295 9.85 10.80 25.44
C LEU A 295 10.92 10.72 26.53
N ASN A 296 11.63 11.81 26.75
CA ASN A 296 12.58 11.89 27.85
C ASN A 296 11.82 12.27 29.13
N VAL A 297 11.83 11.37 30.12
CA VAL A 297 11.20 11.56 31.42
C VAL A 297 12.27 11.36 32.49
N ASP A 298 12.59 12.43 33.21
CA ASP A 298 13.61 12.45 34.27
C ASP A 298 14.95 11.81 33.86
N GLY A 299 15.38 12.08 32.62
CA GLY A 299 16.62 11.55 32.05
C GLY A 299 16.50 10.13 31.47
N LYS A 300 15.33 9.50 31.53
CA LYS A 300 15.04 8.19 30.94
C LYS A 300 14.25 8.34 29.66
N SER A 301 14.74 7.70 28.58
CA SER A 301 14.01 7.61 27.32
C SER A 301 12.91 6.55 27.42
N VAL A 302 11.65 6.97 27.37
CA VAL A 302 10.48 6.09 27.34
C VAL A 302 9.94 6.02 25.91
N PRO A 303 9.83 4.82 25.32
CA PRO A 303 9.27 4.67 23.98
C PRO A 303 7.77 4.99 23.98
N ILE A 304 7.32 5.69 22.94
CA ILE A 304 5.92 6.00 22.67
C ILE A 304 5.57 5.43 21.31
N VAL A 305 4.43 4.77 21.19
CA VAL A 305 3.84 4.45 19.89
C VAL A 305 2.66 5.38 19.66
N HIS A 306 2.79 6.26 18.67
CA HIS A 306 1.68 7.09 18.21
C HIS A 306 0.71 6.23 17.41
N ASN A 307 -0.59 6.42 17.62
CA ASN A 307 -1.65 5.79 16.83
C ASN A 307 -2.88 6.71 16.83
N TYR A 308 -2.84 7.80 16.05
CA TYR A 308 -3.91 8.80 15.98
C TYR A 308 -3.96 9.49 14.60
N GLY A 309 -4.93 10.37 14.39
CA GLY A 309 -5.05 11.15 13.15
C GLY A 309 -5.89 10.47 12.06
N HIS A 310 -6.77 9.55 12.45
CA HIS A 310 -7.59 8.74 11.54
C HIS A 310 -8.72 9.49 10.84
N GLY A 311 -8.95 10.77 11.15
CA GLY A 311 -10.04 11.55 10.55
C GLY A 311 -11.39 10.83 10.64
N GLY A 312 -12.07 10.66 9.51
CA GLY A 312 -13.34 9.93 9.41
C GLY A 312 -13.21 8.40 9.42
N ALA A 313 -12.00 7.85 9.31
CA ALA A 313 -11.76 6.43 9.08
C ALA A 313 -11.42 5.64 10.37
N GLY A 314 -11.67 6.19 11.56
CA GLY A 314 -11.26 5.58 12.83
C GLY A 314 -11.77 4.15 13.06
N TYR A 315 -13.02 3.86 12.69
CA TYR A 315 -13.60 2.51 12.84
C TYR A 315 -13.13 1.55 11.76
N GLN A 316 -13.17 1.97 10.50
CA GLN A 316 -12.71 1.14 9.38
C GLN A 316 -11.21 0.87 9.37
N ALA A 317 -10.39 1.66 10.07
CA ALA A 317 -8.96 1.40 10.24
C ALA A 317 -8.58 0.86 11.63
N SER A 318 -9.55 0.56 12.51
CA SER A 318 -9.28 0.37 13.95
C SER A 318 -8.42 -0.84 14.28
N TRP A 319 -8.75 -2.01 13.74
CA TRP A 319 -8.10 -3.27 14.09
C TRP A 319 -6.76 -3.43 13.37
N GLY A 320 -6.67 -2.94 12.12
CA GLY A 320 -5.42 -2.81 11.39
C GLY A 320 -4.46 -1.88 12.13
N SER A 321 -4.91 -0.67 12.51
CA SER A 321 -4.07 0.26 13.29
C SER A 321 -3.59 -0.36 14.59
N ALA A 322 -4.46 -1.10 15.28
CA ALA A 322 -4.12 -1.79 16.52
C ALA A 322 -3.05 -2.87 16.33
N ARG A 323 -3.17 -3.71 15.30
CA ARG A 323 -2.16 -4.74 14.99
C ARG A 323 -0.79 -4.12 14.78
N PHE A 324 -0.72 -3.10 13.94
CA PHE A 324 0.50 -2.38 13.62
C PHE A 324 1.11 -1.69 14.85
N ALA A 325 0.29 -1.02 15.66
CA ALA A 325 0.75 -0.42 16.90
C ALA A 325 1.39 -1.46 17.82
N VAL A 326 0.81 -2.66 17.90
CA VAL A 326 1.36 -3.78 18.68
C VAL A 326 2.66 -4.32 18.08
N ASP A 327 2.79 -4.36 16.76
CA ASP A 327 4.04 -4.77 16.11
C ASP A 327 5.17 -3.75 16.39
N LEU A 328 4.85 -2.45 16.40
CA LEU A 328 5.75 -1.39 16.86
C LEU A 328 6.10 -1.53 18.35
N LEU A 329 5.15 -1.91 19.20
CA LEU A 329 5.43 -2.20 20.63
C LEU A 329 6.39 -3.39 20.79
N LYS A 330 6.24 -4.44 19.96
CA LYS A 330 7.14 -5.60 19.96
C LYS A 330 8.55 -5.20 19.48
N SER A 331 8.67 -4.38 18.44
CA SER A 331 9.98 -3.96 17.93
C SER A 331 10.76 -3.14 18.97
N VAL A 332 10.06 -2.27 19.71
CA VAL A 332 10.62 -1.55 20.86
C VAL A 332 11.13 -2.51 21.94
N ARG A 333 10.43 -3.63 22.19
CA ARG A 333 10.79 -4.62 23.21
C ARG A 333 12.00 -5.49 22.81
N MET A 334 12.18 -5.78 21.53
CA MET A 334 13.21 -6.72 21.04
C MET A 334 14.65 -6.19 21.08
N GLY A 335 14.87 -4.90 21.39
CA GLY A 335 16.21 -4.34 21.61
C GLY A 335 17.11 -4.29 20.36
N LYS A 336 18.32 -3.72 20.51
CA LYS A 336 19.27 -3.44 19.40
C LYS A 336 19.78 -4.70 18.68
N ASP A 337 19.71 -5.87 19.33
CA ASP A 337 20.28 -7.13 18.84
C ASP A 337 19.54 -7.72 17.62
N HIS A 338 18.44 -7.08 17.20
CA HIS A 338 17.62 -7.47 16.05
C HIS A 338 17.48 -6.38 14.98
N SER A 339 18.21 -5.26 15.11
CA SER A 339 18.16 -4.14 14.18
C SER A 339 18.92 -4.45 12.89
N ILE A 340 18.24 -4.38 11.74
CA ILE A 340 18.81 -4.68 10.42
C ILE A 340 18.74 -3.45 9.54
N PHE A 341 19.88 -3.08 8.95
CA PHE A 341 19.94 -1.97 8.00
C PHE A 341 19.94 -2.48 6.58
N VAL A 342 18.96 -2.10 5.77
CA VAL A 342 18.92 -2.42 4.34
C VAL A 342 19.35 -1.18 3.56
N VAL A 343 20.37 -1.29 2.71
CA VAL A 343 20.87 -0.17 1.91
C VAL A 343 20.39 -0.31 0.47
N GLY A 344 19.52 0.60 0.04
CA GLY A 344 18.87 0.63 -1.26
C GLY A 344 17.37 0.34 -1.19
N ALA A 345 16.56 1.16 -1.87
CA ALA A 345 15.10 1.05 -1.94
C ALA A 345 14.61 0.62 -3.34
N GLY A 346 15.43 -0.13 -4.08
CA GLY A 346 15.01 -0.79 -5.32
C GLY A 346 14.18 -2.04 -5.03
N VAL A 347 13.73 -2.74 -6.08
CA VAL A 347 12.94 -3.98 -5.91
C VAL A 347 13.64 -5.02 -5.04
N ALA A 348 14.97 -5.16 -5.18
CA ALA A 348 15.78 -6.05 -4.34
C ALA A 348 15.77 -5.64 -2.86
N GLY A 349 15.97 -4.36 -2.57
CA GLY A 349 15.99 -3.82 -1.22
C GLY A 349 14.62 -3.86 -0.53
N LEU A 350 13.56 -3.40 -1.21
CA LEU A 350 12.19 -3.42 -0.69
C LEU A 350 11.70 -4.85 -0.39
N SER A 351 11.89 -5.78 -1.33
CA SER A 351 11.49 -7.18 -1.14
C SER A 351 12.26 -7.83 0.01
N THR A 352 13.58 -7.57 0.11
CA THR A 352 14.42 -8.11 1.21
C THR A 352 14.04 -7.50 2.56
N ALA A 353 13.75 -6.21 2.61
CA ALA A 353 13.33 -5.53 3.82
C ALA A 353 11.99 -6.04 4.35
N ILE A 354 11.01 -6.28 3.45
CA ILE A 354 9.73 -6.90 3.80
C ILE A 354 9.94 -8.32 4.35
N ARG A 355 10.75 -9.15 3.68
CA ARG A 355 11.06 -10.50 4.16
C ARG A 355 11.75 -10.48 5.53
N ALA A 356 12.64 -9.51 5.78
CA ALA A 356 13.30 -9.36 7.07
C ALA A 356 12.31 -8.94 8.18
N LEU A 357 11.36 -8.03 7.90
CA LEU A 357 10.27 -7.70 8.84
C LEU A 357 9.38 -8.90 9.12
N GLN A 358 8.99 -9.66 8.09
CA GLN A 358 8.22 -10.90 8.25
C GLN A 358 8.97 -11.97 9.05
N ALA A 359 10.30 -11.99 8.95
CA ALA A 359 11.15 -12.83 9.78
C ALA A 359 11.28 -12.32 11.23
N GLY A 360 10.70 -11.17 11.58
CA GLY A 360 10.65 -10.62 12.94
C GLY A 360 11.83 -9.72 13.32
N TYR A 361 12.60 -9.23 12.34
CA TYR A 361 13.67 -8.25 12.58
C TYR A 361 13.13 -6.82 12.62
N ASP A 362 13.85 -5.90 13.28
CA ASP A 362 13.58 -4.46 13.22
C ASP A 362 14.35 -3.87 12.03
N VAL A 363 13.65 -3.46 10.98
CA VAL A 363 14.29 -3.12 9.69
C VAL A 363 14.24 -1.62 9.41
N THR A 364 15.39 -1.04 9.07
CA THR A 364 15.48 0.32 8.53
C THR A 364 16.12 0.33 7.14
N ILE A 365 15.44 0.95 6.16
CA ILE A 365 15.98 1.20 4.82
C ILE A 365 16.74 2.53 4.79
N PHE A 366 17.92 2.52 4.17
CA PHE A 366 18.70 3.70 3.84
C PHE A 366 18.90 3.77 2.33
N ALA A 367 18.44 4.83 1.67
CA ALA A 367 18.55 4.94 0.22
C ALA A 367 18.73 6.39 -0.25
N GLU A 368 19.45 6.59 -1.35
CA GLU A 368 19.52 7.91 -2.00
C GLU A 368 18.20 8.23 -2.71
N THR A 369 17.57 7.22 -3.30
CA THR A 369 16.38 7.34 -4.16
C THR A 369 15.29 6.35 -3.74
N PHE A 370 14.06 6.82 -3.68
CA PHE A 370 12.82 6.11 -3.40
C PHE A 370 11.89 6.13 -4.63
N PRO A 371 10.85 5.27 -4.69
CA PRO A 371 10.02 5.09 -5.89
C PRO A 371 9.37 6.37 -6.45
N ASP A 372 8.94 7.28 -5.58
CA ASP A 372 8.24 8.51 -5.99
C ASP A 372 9.17 9.67 -6.38
N ASP A 373 10.49 9.44 -6.33
CA ASP A 373 11.46 10.44 -6.73
C ASP A 373 11.50 10.65 -8.24
N LYS A 374 12.05 11.81 -8.64
CA LYS A 374 12.40 12.05 -10.04
C LYS A 374 13.29 10.91 -10.55
N LYS A 375 12.82 10.23 -11.60
CA LYS A 375 13.55 9.12 -12.21
C LYS A 375 14.94 9.56 -12.67
N SER A 376 15.92 8.68 -12.47
CA SER A 376 17.29 8.89 -12.91
C SER A 376 17.98 7.55 -13.14
N ILE A 377 19.12 7.55 -13.84
CA ILE A 377 19.92 6.34 -14.06
C ILE A 377 20.49 5.72 -12.78
N LYS A 378 20.50 6.45 -11.66
CA LYS A 378 20.94 5.95 -10.36
C LYS A 378 19.96 4.93 -9.75
N TYR A 379 18.71 4.92 -10.21
CA TYR A 379 17.66 4.06 -9.70
C TYR A 379 17.05 3.22 -10.83
N THR A 380 17.65 2.07 -11.12
CA THR A 380 17.23 1.21 -12.24
C THR A 380 15.79 0.72 -12.13
N SER A 381 15.28 0.52 -10.90
CA SER A 381 14.00 -0.15 -10.68
C SER A 381 12.84 0.58 -11.37
N CYS A 382 12.83 1.92 -11.42
CA CYS A 382 11.73 2.68 -12.04
C CYS A 382 11.69 2.62 -13.58
N TRP A 383 12.76 2.15 -14.22
CA TRP A 383 12.87 2.03 -15.69
C TRP A 383 12.50 0.65 -16.23
N ALA A 384 12.26 -0.31 -15.35
CA ALA A 384 11.91 -1.66 -15.77
C ALA A 384 10.53 -1.72 -16.45
N GLY A 385 10.35 -2.77 -17.26
CA GLY A 385 9.09 -3.08 -17.93
C GLY A 385 7.90 -3.26 -16.97
N ALA A 386 7.77 -4.37 -16.22
CA ALA A 386 8.58 -5.59 -16.16
C ALA A 386 7.67 -6.82 -16.31
N VAL A 387 8.25 -7.95 -16.70
CA VAL A 387 7.54 -9.22 -16.89
C VAL A 387 8.29 -10.34 -16.19
N HIS A 388 7.57 -11.34 -15.70
CA HIS A 388 8.19 -12.58 -15.22
C HIS A 388 8.45 -13.50 -16.42
N LEU A 389 9.71 -13.61 -16.86
CA LEU A 389 10.08 -14.44 -18.00
C LEU A 389 11.32 -15.27 -17.67
N CYS A 390 11.12 -16.58 -17.54
CA CYS A 390 12.06 -17.51 -16.92
C CYS A 390 12.66 -18.42 -17.98
N THR A 391 13.69 -17.95 -18.69
CA THR A 391 14.40 -18.69 -19.74
C THR A 391 15.74 -19.26 -19.27
N THR A 392 16.10 -19.08 -18.00
CA THR A 392 17.40 -19.52 -17.48
C THR A 392 17.50 -21.04 -17.31
N THR A 393 18.69 -21.56 -17.61
CA THR A 393 19.14 -22.94 -17.32
C THR A 393 19.98 -23.02 -16.04
N ASP A 394 20.36 -21.89 -15.44
CA ASP A 394 21.09 -21.87 -14.17
C ASP A 394 20.14 -22.33 -13.04
N PRO A 395 20.47 -23.41 -12.31
CA PRO A 395 19.55 -24.00 -11.34
C PRO A 395 19.24 -23.07 -10.16
N ILE A 396 20.22 -22.25 -9.73
CA ILE A 396 20.04 -21.32 -8.61
C ILE A 396 19.08 -20.21 -9.04
N ARG A 397 19.37 -19.52 -10.15
CA ARG A 397 18.49 -18.47 -10.68
C ARG A 397 17.10 -19.00 -11.00
N TYR A 398 17.00 -20.21 -11.55
CA TYR A 398 15.72 -20.87 -11.79
C TYR A 398 14.90 -20.99 -10.51
N GLN A 399 15.51 -21.49 -9.43
CA GLN A 399 14.83 -21.60 -8.14
C GLN A 399 14.37 -20.23 -7.62
N MET A 400 15.20 -19.19 -7.73
CA MET A 400 14.84 -17.84 -7.28
C MET A 400 13.67 -17.25 -8.07
N GLU A 401 13.61 -17.51 -9.38
CA GLU A 401 12.52 -17.06 -10.24
C GLU A 401 11.23 -17.85 -9.95
N GLN A 402 11.30 -19.16 -9.70
CA GLN A 402 10.13 -19.94 -9.28
C GLN A 402 9.56 -19.50 -7.93
N GLU A 403 10.41 -19.24 -6.95
CA GLU A 403 10.00 -18.66 -5.67
C GLU A 403 9.30 -17.32 -5.89
N THR A 404 9.87 -16.47 -6.74
CA THR A 404 9.28 -15.16 -7.08
C THR A 404 7.92 -15.30 -7.75
N LEU A 405 7.76 -16.25 -8.66
CA LEU A 405 6.48 -16.56 -9.28
C LEU A 405 5.43 -17.01 -8.25
N SER A 406 5.82 -17.84 -7.27
CA SER A 406 4.93 -18.29 -6.19
C SER A 406 4.45 -17.10 -5.36
N VAL A 407 5.37 -16.23 -4.96
CA VAL A 407 5.04 -15.05 -4.15
C VAL A 407 4.12 -14.10 -4.91
N PHE A 408 4.32 -13.88 -6.21
CA PHE A 408 3.37 -13.08 -6.98
C PHE A 408 1.97 -13.70 -7.02
N LYS A 409 1.87 -15.02 -7.17
CA LYS A 409 0.58 -15.74 -7.11
C LYS A 409 -0.07 -15.63 -5.75
N GLU A 410 0.70 -15.69 -4.67
CA GLU A 410 0.21 -15.48 -3.30
C GLU A 410 -0.26 -14.05 -3.09
N LEU A 411 0.54 -13.05 -3.48
CA LEU A 411 0.17 -11.64 -3.38
C LEU A 411 -1.10 -11.32 -4.18
N MET A 412 -1.29 -11.88 -5.37
CA MET A 412 -2.53 -11.70 -6.14
C MET A 412 -3.75 -12.34 -5.48
N LYS A 413 -3.57 -13.42 -4.71
CA LYS A 413 -4.65 -14.04 -3.94
C LYS A 413 -4.96 -13.26 -2.66
N GLU A 414 -3.92 -12.78 -2.00
CA GLU A 414 -4.06 -12.00 -0.77
C GLU A 414 -4.63 -10.62 -1.07
N ASP A 415 -4.10 -9.94 -2.09
CA ASP A 415 -4.21 -8.50 -2.32
C ASP A 415 -4.71 -8.17 -3.72
N PRO A 416 -5.99 -7.80 -3.88
CA PRO A 416 -6.52 -7.43 -5.19
C PRO A 416 -5.91 -6.13 -5.74
N LEU A 417 -5.28 -5.30 -4.89
CA LEU A 417 -4.60 -4.08 -5.33
C LEU A 417 -3.13 -4.28 -5.67
N VAL A 418 -2.59 -5.50 -5.54
CA VAL A 418 -1.21 -5.75 -5.95
C VAL A 418 -1.06 -5.33 -7.42
N PRO A 419 -0.12 -4.44 -7.78
CA PRO A 419 0.02 -3.96 -9.16
C PRO A 419 0.68 -4.99 -10.09
N VAL A 420 0.20 -6.22 -10.03
CA VAL A 420 0.69 -7.42 -10.70
C VAL A 420 -0.49 -8.09 -11.38
N MET A 421 -0.33 -8.53 -12.63
CA MET A 421 -1.44 -9.10 -13.40
C MET A 421 -1.00 -10.25 -14.29
N VAL A 422 -1.91 -11.19 -14.53
CA VAL A 422 -1.70 -12.25 -15.51
C VAL A 422 -2.25 -11.80 -16.87
N ARG A 423 -1.42 -11.83 -17.91
CA ARG A 423 -1.81 -11.54 -19.30
C ARG A 423 -1.15 -12.51 -20.28
N PRO A 424 -1.69 -12.62 -21.50
CA PRO A 424 -0.98 -13.27 -22.59
C PRO A 424 0.35 -12.57 -22.90
N HIS A 425 1.36 -13.37 -23.20
CA HIS A 425 2.67 -12.98 -23.67
C HIS A 425 2.97 -13.73 -24.96
N LYS A 426 3.45 -13.00 -25.96
CA LYS A 426 3.88 -13.56 -27.24
C LYS A 426 5.40 -13.42 -27.36
N GLU A 427 6.05 -14.44 -27.90
CA GLU A 427 7.44 -14.36 -28.37
C GLU A 427 7.45 -14.61 -29.87
N LEU A 428 8.07 -13.71 -30.64
CA LEU A 428 8.21 -13.82 -32.09
C LEU A 428 9.68 -13.72 -32.48
N ALA A 429 10.13 -14.51 -33.44
CA ALA A 429 11.51 -14.51 -33.88
C ALA A 429 11.66 -14.62 -35.41
N GLN A 430 12.58 -13.85 -35.98
CA GLN A 430 13.01 -13.95 -37.38
C GLN A 430 14.01 -15.07 -37.61
N VAL A 431 14.66 -15.55 -36.54
CA VAL A 431 15.63 -16.65 -36.59
C VAL A 431 15.29 -17.69 -35.54
N PHE A 432 15.42 -18.96 -35.91
CA PHE A 432 15.12 -20.08 -35.03
C PHE A 432 16.29 -21.06 -34.93
N GLY A 433 17.20 -20.77 -34.00
CA GLY A 433 18.37 -21.61 -33.69
C GLY A 433 18.17 -22.55 -32.50
N GLN A 434 19.19 -23.34 -32.20
CA GLN A 434 19.18 -24.33 -31.11
C GLN A 434 18.93 -23.69 -29.73
N ASP A 435 19.52 -22.53 -29.43
CA ASP A 435 19.31 -21.84 -28.16
C ASP A 435 17.84 -21.47 -27.95
N ARG A 436 17.18 -20.98 -29.01
CA ARG A 436 15.75 -20.64 -28.99
C ARG A 436 14.85 -21.86 -28.82
N GLN A 437 15.24 -23.00 -29.40
CA GLN A 437 14.52 -24.26 -29.17
C GLN A 437 14.55 -24.68 -27.70
N GLU A 438 15.70 -24.57 -27.03
CA GLU A 438 15.82 -24.91 -25.61
C GLU A 438 15.05 -23.91 -24.73
N GLU A 439 15.13 -22.60 -25.03
CA GLU A 439 14.34 -21.58 -24.33
C GLU A 439 12.84 -21.83 -24.43
N LEU A 440 12.32 -22.19 -25.60
CA LEU A 440 10.89 -22.50 -25.76
C LEU A 440 10.48 -23.77 -25.03
N LYS A 441 11.32 -24.80 -25.04
CA LYS A 441 11.08 -26.02 -24.27
C LYS A 441 10.95 -25.67 -22.78
N ILE A 442 11.85 -24.82 -22.29
CA ILE A 442 11.79 -24.26 -20.93
C ILE A 442 10.47 -23.51 -20.70
N LEU A 443 10.08 -22.60 -21.61
CA LEU A 443 8.84 -21.82 -21.48
C LEU A 443 7.60 -22.72 -21.48
N SER A 444 7.55 -23.73 -22.35
CA SER A 444 6.44 -24.68 -22.48
C SER A 444 6.16 -25.49 -21.22
N GLN A 445 7.19 -25.72 -20.40
CA GLN A 445 7.08 -26.45 -19.14
C GLN A 445 6.71 -25.55 -17.97
N ARG A 446 7.01 -24.25 -18.07
CA ARG A 446 6.95 -23.31 -16.94
C ARG A 446 5.70 -22.42 -16.96
N TYR A 447 5.16 -22.13 -18.14
CA TYR A 447 4.06 -21.18 -18.29
C TYR A 447 2.77 -21.87 -18.74
N PRO A 448 1.62 -21.49 -18.15
CA PRO A 448 0.33 -22.00 -18.57
C PRO A 448 -0.06 -21.47 -19.96
N ASP A 449 -1.02 -22.15 -20.59
CA ASP A 449 -1.58 -21.80 -21.90
C ASP A 449 -0.54 -21.73 -23.03
N PHE A 450 0.61 -22.39 -22.85
CA PHE A 450 1.66 -22.39 -23.84
C PHE A 450 1.23 -23.11 -25.11
N ARG A 451 1.40 -22.43 -26.24
CA ARG A 451 1.35 -23.04 -27.57
C ARG A 451 2.28 -22.31 -28.52
N THR A 452 2.74 -23.04 -29.52
CA THR A 452 3.40 -22.47 -30.70
C THR A 452 2.33 -21.86 -31.62
N LEU A 453 2.69 -20.78 -32.31
CA LEU A 453 1.85 -20.14 -33.33
C LEU A 453 1.96 -20.92 -34.64
N GLU A 454 0.84 -21.09 -35.33
CA GLU A 454 0.81 -21.70 -36.66
C GLU A 454 1.37 -20.74 -37.71
N PRO A 455 1.89 -21.23 -38.86
CA PRO A 455 2.42 -20.38 -39.92
C PRO A 455 1.47 -19.27 -40.39
N SER A 456 0.15 -19.50 -40.35
CA SER A 456 -0.86 -18.51 -40.71
C SER A 456 -1.07 -17.41 -39.66
N GLU A 457 -0.58 -17.61 -38.43
CA GLU A 457 -0.62 -16.63 -37.34
C GLU A 457 0.66 -15.79 -37.27
N LEU A 458 1.71 -16.17 -38.00
CA LEU A 458 2.99 -15.48 -37.98
C LEU A 458 2.95 -14.22 -38.85
N PRO A 459 3.44 -13.06 -38.35
CA PRO A 459 3.68 -11.90 -39.19
C PRO A 459 4.70 -12.20 -40.30
N GLU A 460 4.69 -11.39 -41.35
CA GLU A 460 5.66 -11.50 -42.44
C GLU A 460 7.11 -11.40 -41.92
N GLY A 461 7.98 -12.30 -42.39
CA GLY A 461 9.38 -12.39 -41.96
C GLY A 461 9.62 -13.07 -40.61
N VAL A 462 8.57 -13.45 -39.87
CA VAL A 462 8.70 -14.22 -38.64
C VAL A 462 8.72 -15.72 -38.97
N VAL A 463 9.74 -16.43 -38.50
CA VAL A 463 9.89 -17.88 -38.74
C VAL A 463 9.40 -18.74 -37.58
N HIS A 464 9.22 -18.14 -36.40
CA HIS A 464 8.72 -18.83 -35.22
C HIS A 464 7.96 -17.88 -34.28
N GLY A 465 6.92 -18.39 -33.63
CA GLY A 465 6.26 -17.68 -32.55
C GLY A 465 5.63 -18.61 -31.51
N ALA A 466 5.52 -18.12 -30.28
CA ALA A 466 4.84 -18.81 -29.18
C ALA A 466 3.98 -17.82 -28.38
N ILE A 467 2.92 -18.33 -27.76
CA ILE A 467 2.06 -17.58 -26.85
C ILE A 467 1.81 -18.38 -25.57
N PHE A 468 1.81 -17.70 -24.43
CA PHE A 468 1.55 -18.27 -23.10
C PHE A 468 1.09 -17.18 -22.13
N SER A 469 0.53 -17.56 -20.99
CA SER A 469 0.12 -16.62 -19.95
C SER A 469 1.25 -16.42 -18.92
N THR A 470 1.57 -15.16 -18.59
CA THR A 470 2.59 -14.83 -17.56
C THR A 470 2.21 -13.60 -16.74
N ILE A 471 3.05 -13.27 -15.76
CA ILE A 471 2.90 -12.16 -14.83
C ILE A 471 3.55 -10.87 -15.35
N PHE A 472 2.79 -9.78 -15.29
CA PHE A 472 3.19 -8.40 -15.56
C PHE A 472 3.21 -7.62 -14.28
N ILE A 473 4.12 -6.64 -14.22
CA ILE A 473 4.29 -5.79 -13.06
C ILE A 473 4.16 -4.35 -13.53
N ASP A 474 3.18 -3.63 -13.01
CA ASP A 474 3.07 -2.18 -13.16
C ASP A 474 4.08 -1.53 -12.22
N VAL A 475 5.32 -1.44 -12.72
CA VAL A 475 6.52 -1.16 -11.92
C VAL A 475 6.40 0.07 -11.01
N PRO A 476 5.97 1.27 -11.48
CA PRO A 476 5.84 2.43 -10.60
C PRO A 476 4.89 2.16 -9.43
N ARG A 477 3.70 1.63 -9.73
CA ARG A 477 2.71 1.30 -8.70
C ARG A 477 3.20 0.19 -7.77
N TYR A 478 3.87 -0.82 -8.32
CA TYR A 478 4.38 -1.95 -7.55
C TYR A 478 5.49 -1.54 -6.57
N LEU A 479 6.37 -0.62 -6.97
CA LEU A 479 7.40 -0.09 -6.07
C LEU A 479 6.81 0.75 -4.93
N SER A 480 5.83 1.60 -5.21
CA SER A 480 5.09 2.33 -4.17
C SER A 480 4.35 1.34 -3.26
N TYR A 481 3.65 0.35 -3.83
CA TYR A 481 3.01 -0.74 -3.09
C TYR A 481 3.97 -1.47 -2.13
N LEU A 482 5.17 -1.85 -2.57
CA LEU A 482 6.16 -2.48 -1.70
C LEU A 482 6.66 -1.52 -0.61
N THR A 483 6.83 -0.24 -0.93
CA THR A 483 7.23 0.79 0.05
C THR A 483 6.18 0.93 1.15
N ASP A 484 4.92 1.01 0.76
CA ASP A 484 3.80 1.14 1.68
C ASP A 484 3.67 -0.12 2.55
N ARG A 485 3.76 -1.31 1.93
CA ARG A 485 3.75 -2.59 2.64
C ARG A 485 4.92 -2.69 3.63
N PHE A 486 6.11 -2.20 3.27
CA PHE A 486 7.27 -2.17 4.16
C PHE A 486 7.02 -1.26 5.38
N LEU A 487 6.59 -0.03 5.15
CA LEU A 487 6.28 0.93 6.23
C LEU A 487 5.19 0.39 7.15
N ALA A 488 4.19 -0.26 6.55
CA ALA A 488 3.09 -0.86 7.26
C ALA A 488 3.46 -2.10 8.08
N LEU A 489 4.51 -2.81 7.71
CA LEU A 489 5.06 -3.87 8.55
C LEU A 489 5.93 -3.32 9.70
N GLY A 490 5.94 -2.01 9.91
CA GLY A 490 6.72 -1.32 10.95
C GLY A 490 8.13 -0.92 10.50
N GLY A 491 8.44 -1.07 9.21
CA GLY A 491 9.70 -0.64 8.63
C GLY A 491 9.88 0.87 8.70
N ARG A 492 11.14 1.31 8.85
CA ARG A 492 11.51 2.73 8.82
C ARG A 492 12.39 3.01 7.61
N ALA A 493 12.35 4.22 7.07
CA ALA A 493 13.18 4.58 5.92
C ALA A 493 13.80 5.96 6.09
N TYR A 494 15.04 6.09 5.61
CA TYR A 494 15.78 7.35 5.58
C TYR A 494 16.42 7.56 4.23
N ARG A 495 16.26 8.78 3.72
CA ARG A 495 17.02 9.28 2.59
C ARG A 495 18.43 9.66 3.02
N VAL A 496 19.40 9.08 2.33
CA VAL A 496 20.83 9.32 2.55
C VAL A 496 21.65 8.91 1.33
N THR A 497 22.66 9.71 0.98
CA THR A 497 23.71 9.32 0.04
C THR A 497 24.90 8.82 0.85
N LEU A 498 25.34 7.58 0.59
CA LEU A 498 26.39 6.92 1.38
C LEU A 498 27.70 6.84 0.59
N PRO A 499 28.82 7.35 1.14
CA PRO A 499 30.15 7.13 0.55
C PRO A 499 30.66 5.70 0.82
N SER A 500 30.26 5.08 1.93
CA SER A 500 30.60 3.72 2.33
C SER A 500 29.48 3.15 3.22
N LEU A 501 29.41 1.82 3.37
CA LEU A 501 28.50 1.19 4.33
C LEU A 501 28.91 1.51 5.78
N SER A 502 30.20 1.53 6.05
CA SER A 502 30.81 1.89 7.34
C SER A 502 30.45 3.30 7.80
N ALA A 503 30.31 4.27 6.89
CA ALA A 503 29.90 5.64 7.23
C ALA A 503 28.52 5.65 7.89
N LEU A 504 27.60 4.78 7.48
CA LEU A 504 26.28 4.64 8.10
C LEU A 504 26.37 4.22 9.58
N LEU A 505 27.45 3.54 9.95
CA LEU A 505 27.66 2.96 11.28
C LEU A 505 28.61 3.81 12.16
N SER A 506 29.19 4.88 11.60
CA SER A 506 30.08 5.80 12.32
C SER A 506 29.29 6.93 12.97
N GLU A 507 29.50 7.18 14.25
CA GLU A 507 28.89 8.34 14.93
C GLU A 507 29.44 9.67 14.39
N LYS A 508 30.70 9.67 13.95
CA LYS A 508 31.39 10.87 13.44
C LYS A 508 31.14 11.11 11.95
N ASP A 509 31.08 10.05 11.16
CA ASP A 509 31.10 10.13 9.69
C ASP A 509 29.72 9.85 9.05
N ARG A 510 28.69 9.56 9.86
CA ARG A 510 27.33 9.32 9.34
C ARG A 510 26.80 10.59 8.64
N PRO A 511 26.40 10.48 7.35
CA PRO A 511 25.79 11.61 6.66
C PRO A 511 24.42 11.97 7.28
N PRO A 512 23.94 13.21 7.07
CA PRO A 512 22.61 13.63 7.53
C PRO A 512 21.52 12.70 6.98
N LEU A 513 20.63 12.26 7.88
CA LEU A 513 19.51 11.42 7.54
C LEU A 513 18.25 12.28 7.40
N THR A 514 17.53 12.13 6.30
CA THR A 514 16.20 12.72 6.13
C THR A 514 15.17 11.59 6.21
N SER A 515 14.17 11.68 7.09
CA SER A 515 13.17 10.62 7.20
C SER A 515 12.36 10.47 5.90
N PHE A 516 11.94 9.24 5.60
CA PHE A 516 11.08 8.94 4.47
C PHE A 516 9.89 8.09 4.98
N PRO A 517 8.64 8.56 4.83
CA PRO A 517 8.24 9.86 4.25
C PRO A 517 8.65 11.06 5.14
N PRO A 518 8.80 12.28 4.57
CA PRO A 518 9.36 13.46 5.26
C PRO A 518 8.56 13.97 6.47
N THR A 519 7.35 13.46 6.66
CA THR A 519 6.42 13.87 7.72
C THR A 519 6.61 13.10 9.02
N SER A 520 7.55 12.17 9.05
CA SER A 520 7.76 11.27 10.17
C SER A 520 8.88 11.82 11.07
N THR A 521 8.54 12.18 12.32
CA THR A 521 9.55 12.60 13.32
C THR A 521 10.18 11.36 13.94
N ILE A 522 10.68 10.46 13.10
CA ILE A 522 11.29 9.20 13.52
C ILE A 522 12.66 9.54 14.08
N THR A 523 12.91 9.14 15.32
CA THR A 523 14.25 9.23 15.89
C THR A 523 15.20 8.37 15.05
N PRO A 524 16.34 8.91 14.58
CA PRO A 524 17.33 8.15 13.83
C PRO A 524 17.69 6.84 14.55
N PRO A 525 17.79 5.71 13.84
CA PRO A 525 18.16 4.47 14.48
C PRO A 525 19.60 4.55 15.02
N SER A 526 19.89 3.68 15.98
CA SER A 526 21.23 3.61 16.59
C SER A 526 22.32 3.31 15.56
N PHE A 527 23.58 3.55 15.90
CA PHE A 527 24.72 3.30 15.00
C PHE A 527 25.18 1.84 14.93
N ASN A 528 24.60 0.95 15.74
CA ASN A 528 25.02 -0.45 15.85
C ASN A 528 23.87 -1.39 15.48
N PRO A 529 23.62 -1.65 14.18
CA PRO A 529 22.73 -2.73 13.77
C PRO A 529 23.37 -4.09 14.02
N ALA A 530 22.55 -5.13 14.12
CA ALA A 530 22.98 -6.52 14.16
C ALA A 530 23.55 -6.99 12.82
N ALA A 531 23.07 -6.45 11.69
CA ALA A 531 23.65 -6.66 10.37
C ALA A 531 23.24 -5.55 9.38
N VAL A 532 23.99 -5.47 8.27
CA VAL A 532 23.64 -4.66 7.10
C VAL A 532 23.30 -5.58 5.93
N ILE A 533 22.28 -5.25 5.15
CA ILE A 533 21.97 -5.88 3.87
C ILE A 533 22.24 -4.86 2.76
N ASN A 534 23.19 -5.15 1.89
CA ASN A 534 23.57 -4.28 0.78
C ASN A 534 22.78 -4.64 -0.49
N CYS A 535 21.80 -3.79 -0.84
CA CYS A 535 20.95 -3.89 -2.02
C CYS A 535 21.13 -2.72 -3.00
N THR A 536 22.37 -2.22 -3.13
CA THR A 536 22.67 -0.96 -3.84
C THR A 536 22.73 -1.06 -5.36
N GLY A 537 22.53 -2.26 -5.93
CA GLY A 537 22.50 -2.47 -7.37
C GLY A 537 23.80 -2.00 -8.04
N ILE A 538 23.69 -1.03 -8.96
CA ILE A 538 24.85 -0.46 -9.67
C ILE A 538 25.78 0.30 -8.71
N GLY A 539 25.26 0.82 -7.60
CA GLY A 539 26.04 1.55 -6.59
C GLY A 539 27.09 0.71 -5.88
N ALA A 540 26.98 -0.63 -5.92
CA ALA A 540 28.00 -1.53 -5.36
C ALA A 540 29.38 -1.35 -6.02
N LEU A 541 29.44 -0.79 -7.24
CA LEU A 541 30.68 -0.43 -7.92
C LEU A 541 31.43 0.72 -7.20
N SER A 542 30.71 1.66 -6.58
CA SER A 542 31.25 2.94 -6.11
C SER A 542 31.21 3.15 -4.61
N ILE A 543 30.50 2.31 -3.85
CA ILE A 543 30.49 2.37 -2.38
C ILE A 543 31.86 1.93 -1.86
N GLY A 544 32.54 2.81 -1.10
CA GLY A 544 33.98 2.75 -0.86
C GLY A 544 34.52 1.51 -0.14
N ASP A 545 33.70 0.83 0.64
CA ASP A 545 34.05 -0.44 1.32
C ASP A 545 33.42 -1.68 0.67
N VAL A 546 32.78 -1.50 -0.49
CA VAL A 546 32.26 -2.59 -1.34
C VAL A 546 33.07 -2.70 -2.63
N LEU A 547 33.17 -1.60 -3.40
CA LEU A 547 33.97 -1.44 -4.62
C LEU A 547 34.01 -2.67 -5.53
N ASP A 548 32.84 -3.25 -5.83
CA ASP A 548 32.77 -4.46 -6.64
C ASP A 548 32.96 -4.14 -8.13
N THR A 549 34.21 -4.23 -8.59
CA THR A 549 34.62 -3.96 -9.98
C THR A 549 34.09 -4.99 -11.00
N ASN A 550 33.41 -6.05 -10.53
CA ASN A 550 32.68 -6.95 -11.41
C ASN A 550 31.32 -6.38 -11.82
N VAL A 551 30.84 -5.32 -11.19
CA VAL A 551 29.57 -4.67 -11.52
C VAL A 551 29.75 -3.74 -12.71
N TYR A 552 28.87 -3.86 -13.70
CA TYR A 552 28.87 -3.04 -14.90
C TYR A 552 27.43 -2.84 -15.43
N PRO A 553 27.15 -1.75 -16.16
CA PRO A 553 25.83 -1.47 -16.65
C PRO A 553 25.59 -2.24 -17.95
N ILE A 554 24.33 -2.64 -18.15
CA ILE A 554 23.80 -2.86 -19.48
C ILE A 554 22.70 -1.84 -19.70
N ARG A 555 23.01 -0.79 -20.45
CA ARG A 555 22.09 0.32 -20.73
C ARG A 555 20.90 -0.18 -21.54
N GLY A 556 19.72 0.22 -21.10
CA GLY A 556 18.44 -0.05 -21.74
C GLY A 556 17.68 1.26 -21.91
N GLU A 557 17.48 1.64 -23.17
CA GLU A 557 16.63 2.75 -23.56
C GLU A 557 15.24 2.23 -23.92
N VAL A 558 14.22 2.93 -23.44
CA VAL A 558 12.79 2.59 -23.60
C VAL A 558 11.99 3.86 -23.87
N LEU A 559 10.85 3.69 -24.52
CA LEU A 559 9.82 4.71 -24.66
C LEU A 559 8.60 4.29 -23.84
N LEU A 560 8.07 5.20 -23.05
CA LEU A 560 6.73 5.05 -22.49
C LEU A 560 5.75 5.66 -23.49
N ILE A 561 4.81 4.87 -23.98
CA ILE A 561 3.79 5.34 -24.93
C ILE A 561 2.39 5.15 -24.35
N ARG A 562 1.41 5.92 -24.83
CA ARG A 562 0.00 5.75 -24.51
C ARG A 562 -0.67 4.88 -25.57
N ALA A 563 -1.04 3.65 -25.21
CA ALA A 563 -1.73 2.71 -26.10
C ALA A 563 -2.69 1.81 -25.30
N PRO A 564 -3.81 2.36 -24.78
CA PRO A 564 -4.70 1.66 -23.84
C PRO A 564 -5.40 0.42 -24.40
N TRP A 565 -5.39 0.24 -25.73
CA TRP A 565 -5.93 -0.95 -26.41
C TRP A 565 -4.95 -2.13 -26.45
N ILE A 566 -3.71 -1.97 -25.96
CA ILE A 566 -2.72 -3.05 -25.89
C ILE A 566 -2.87 -3.77 -24.55
N HIS A 567 -3.30 -5.04 -24.60
CA HIS A 567 -3.60 -5.84 -23.41
C HIS A 567 -2.74 -7.10 -23.27
N HIS A 568 -1.84 -7.35 -24.22
CA HIS A 568 -0.89 -8.45 -24.17
C HIS A 568 0.51 -7.90 -24.37
N SER A 569 1.49 -8.63 -23.87
CA SER A 569 2.89 -8.26 -24.07
C SER A 569 3.52 -9.04 -25.19
N MET A 570 4.66 -8.53 -25.66
CA MET A 570 5.42 -9.22 -26.67
C MET A 570 6.91 -8.99 -26.58
N VAL A 571 7.68 -9.97 -27.03
CA VAL A 571 9.11 -9.83 -27.37
C VAL A 571 9.30 -10.27 -28.81
N TYR A 572 9.99 -9.44 -29.59
CA TYR A 572 10.42 -9.71 -30.96
C TYR A 572 11.93 -9.86 -31.00
N TYR A 573 12.42 -10.95 -31.58
CA TYR A 573 13.84 -11.22 -31.80
C TYR A 573 14.17 -11.06 -33.28
N TYR A 574 15.06 -10.10 -33.59
CA TYR A 574 15.49 -9.80 -34.95
C TYR A 574 16.69 -10.65 -35.36
N GLU A 575 16.86 -10.84 -36.67
CA GLU A 575 18.02 -11.56 -37.23
C GLU A 575 19.36 -10.88 -36.90
N ASP A 576 19.36 -9.55 -36.80
CA ASP A 576 20.53 -8.73 -36.46
C ASP A 576 20.90 -8.78 -34.95
N GLY A 577 20.23 -9.64 -34.17
CA GLY A 577 20.46 -9.84 -32.74
C GLY A 577 19.83 -8.79 -31.82
N HIS A 578 19.12 -7.80 -32.39
CA HIS A 578 18.37 -6.85 -31.58
C HIS A 578 17.06 -7.45 -31.06
N ILE A 579 16.48 -6.78 -30.06
CA ILE A 579 15.19 -7.14 -29.48
C ILE A 579 14.25 -5.94 -29.41
N SER A 580 12.97 -6.16 -29.69
CA SER A 580 11.90 -5.22 -29.35
C SER A 580 10.96 -5.87 -28.36
N TYR A 581 10.46 -5.11 -27.40
CA TYR A 581 9.47 -5.59 -26.45
C TYR A 581 8.40 -4.54 -26.18
N VAL A 582 7.19 -5.04 -25.98
CA VAL A 582 5.98 -4.29 -25.71
C VAL A 582 5.41 -4.80 -24.41
N LEU A 583 5.41 -3.98 -23.38
CA LEU A 583 5.01 -4.38 -22.03
C LEU A 583 3.93 -3.40 -21.53
N PRO A 584 2.64 -3.76 -21.63
CA PRO A 584 1.55 -2.92 -21.16
C PRO A 584 1.48 -2.85 -19.63
N ARG A 585 1.09 -1.68 -19.12
CA ARG A 585 0.78 -1.41 -17.70
C ARG A 585 -0.73 -1.32 -17.49
N GLN A 586 -1.16 -1.41 -16.23
CA GLN A 586 -2.59 -1.34 -15.90
C GLN A 586 -3.20 0.01 -16.27
N SER A 587 -2.40 1.09 -16.28
CA SER A 587 -2.84 2.43 -16.65
C SER A 587 -3.28 2.56 -18.11
N GLY A 588 -2.92 1.61 -18.99
CA GLY A 588 -3.02 1.73 -20.44
C GLY A 588 -1.78 2.37 -21.10
N ASP A 589 -0.73 2.64 -20.32
CA ASP A 589 0.58 2.99 -20.85
C ASP A 589 1.38 1.74 -21.17
N VAL A 590 2.28 1.82 -22.13
CA VAL A 590 3.04 0.69 -22.64
C VAL A 590 4.52 1.05 -22.64
N VAL A 591 5.35 0.18 -22.06
CA VAL A 591 6.80 0.27 -22.21
C VAL A 591 7.16 -0.38 -23.54
N LEU A 592 7.60 0.44 -24.48
CA LEU A 592 8.15 0.02 -25.76
C LEU A 592 9.67 0.09 -25.66
N GLY A 593 10.32 -1.06 -25.71
CA GLY A 593 11.79 -1.13 -25.75
C GLY A 593 12.30 -2.01 -26.89
N GLY A 594 13.60 -2.16 -27.01
CA GLY A 594 14.58 -1.35 -26.30
C GLY A 594 16.01 -1.65 -26.74
N THR A 595 16.97 -1.25 -25.92
CA THR A 595 18.39 -1.52 -26.16
C THR A 595 19.02 -2.45 -25.12
N PHE A 596 20.16 -3.02 -25.54
CA PHE A 596 21.04 -3.86 -24.73
C PHE A 596 22.49 -3.45 -25.01
N GLN A 597 22.95 -2.40 -24.35
CA GLN A 597 24.28 -1.80 -24.61
C GLN A 597 25.18 -2.03 -23.40
N VAL A 598 26.13 -2.97 -23.54
CA VAL A 598 27.09 -3.35 -22.49
C VAL A 598 28.07 -2.20 -22.23
N ASP A 599 28.37 -1.91 -20.96
CA ASP A 599 29.33 -0.89 -20.52
C ASP A 599 29.02 0.55 -20.96
N ASP A 600 27.82 0.81 -21.47
CA ASP A 600 27.37 2.16 -21.80
C ASP A 600 26.79 2.85 -20.56
N TRP A 601 27.39 3.96 -20.15
CA TRP A 601 26.99 4.76 -18.98
C TRP A 601 26.20 6.01 -19.35
N HIS A 602 25.89 6.21 -20.64
CA HIS A 602 25.28 7.45 -21.10
C HIS A 602 23.88 7.66 -20.47
N PRO A 603 23.66 8.77 -19.75
CA PRO A 603 22.53 8.89 -18.82
C PRO A 603 21.18 9.25 -19.47
N THR A 604 21.21 9.69 -20.72
CA THR A 604 20.08 10.29 -21.43
C THR A 604 19.78 9.54 -22.71
N SER A 605 18.55 9.63 -23.20
CA SER A 605 18.12 9.04 -24.46
C SER A 605 18.89 9.61 -25.64
N ARG A 606 19.02 8.83 -26.73
CA ARG A 606 19.69 9.28 -27.95
C ARG A 606 18.71 9.33 -29.12
N PRO A 607 18.63 10.44 -29.90
CA PRO A 607 17.63 10.59 -30.95
C PRO A 607 17.61 9.46 -31.98
N GLU A 608 18.77 8.93 -32.35
CA GLU A 608 18.90 7.79 -33.27
C GLU A 608 18.36 6.49 -32.66
N THR A 609 18.52 6.30 -31.35
CA THR A 609 17.99 5.13 -30.64
C THR A 609 16.47 5.23 -30.50
N VAL A 610 15.96 6.41 -30.16
CA VAL A 610 14.52 6.69 -30.10
C VAL A 610 13.85 6.40 -31.44
N LYS A 611 14.43 6.91 -32.54
CA LYS A 611 13.93 6.65 -33.90
C LYS A 611 13.90 5.16 -34.20
N LEU A 612 14.99 4.44 -33.91
CA LEU A 612 15.09 3.00 -34.14
C LEU A 612 14.06 2.20 -33.33
N ILE A 613 13.83 2.54 -32.05
CA ILE A 613 12.81 1.89 -31.21
C ILE A 613 11.42 2.09 -31.81
N LYS A 614 11.09 3.29 -32.32
CA LYS A 614 9.80 3.56 -32.97
C LYS A 614 9.62 2.77 -34.26
N GLU A 615 10.63 2.79 -35.12
CA GLU A 615 10.60 2.09 -36.41
C GLU A 615 10.42 0.57 -36.22
N ARG A 616 11.25 -0.02 -35.36
CA ARG A 616 11.16 -1.44 -35.00
C ARG A 616 9.84 -1.78 -34.30
N GLY A 617 9.40 -0.93 -33.38
CA GLY A 617 8.15 -1.12 -32.64
C GLY A 617 6.94 -1.19 -33.57
N ILE A 618 6.79 -0.24 -34.49
CA ILE A 618 5.69 -0.24 -35.47
C ILE A 618 5.80 -1.39 -36.47
N ALA A 619 7.01 -1.69 -36.95
CA ALA A 619 7.22 -2.79 -37.89
C ALA A 619 6.85 -4.15 -37.28
N ALA A 620 7.27 -4.41 -36.03
CA ALA A 620 6.92 -5.62 -35.32
C ALA A 620 5.46 -5.63 -34.85
N TYR A 621 4.93 -4.46 -34.45
CA TYR A 621 3.62 -4.32 -33.80
C TYR A 621 2.84 -3.10 -34.33
N PRO A 622 2.23 -3.18 -35.53
CA PRO A 622 1.40 -2.11 -36.07
C PRO A 622 0.22 -1.74 -35.14
N GLU A 623 -0.23 -2.68 -34.31
CA GLU A 623 -1.29 -2.47 -33.31
C GLU A 623 -0.95 -1.40 -32.26
N LEU A 624 0.34 -1.06 -32.06
CA LEU A 624 0.74 0.05 -31.18
C LEU A 624 0.12 1.38 -31.61
N LEU A 625 -0.24 1.52 -32.89
CA LEU A 625 -0.94 2.68 -33.41
C LEU A 625 -2.46 2.57 -33.20
N PRO A 626 -3.15 3.71 -33.01
CA PRO A 626 -4.61 3.74 -33.00
C PRO A 626 -5.19 3.07 -34.26
N PRO A 627 -6.34 2.37 -34.20
CA PRO A 627 -6.89 1.64 -35.34
C PRO A 627 -6.95 2.45 -36.65
N HIS A 628 -7.36 3.73 -36.58
CA HIS A 628 -7.47 4.63 -37.73
C HIS A 628 -6.12 5.11 -38.33
N LYS A 629 -4.99 4.73 -37.74
CA LYS A 629 -3.62 5.06 -38.19
C LYS A 629 -2.84 3.83 -38.68
N ARG A 630 -3.41 2.63 -38.61
CA ARG A 630 -2.69 1.38 -38.92
C ARG A 630 -2.48 1.13 -40.41
N GLU A 631 -3.35 1.66 -41.26
CA GLU A 631 -3.27 1.47 -42.72
C GLU A 631 -2.06 2.21 -43.34
N ASN A 632 -1.69 3.37 -42.78
CA ASN A 632 -0.55 4.18 -43.21
C ASN A 632 0.33 4.50 -41.99
N PRO A 633 1.07 3.52 -41.45
CA PRO A 633 1.76 3.66 -40.19
C PRO A 633 2.93 4.65 -40.29
N ASN A 634 3.02 5.58 -39.34
CA ASN A 634 4.13 6.52 -39.22
C ASN A 634 4.65 6.57 -37.78
N ILE A 635 5.97 6.63 -37.60
CA ILE A 635 6.61 6.75 -36.28
C ILE A 635 6.17 7.99 -35.48
N ALA A 636 5.70 9.03 -36.17
CA ALA A 636 5.14 10.23 -35.56
C ALA A 636 3.75 10.01 -34.92
N ASP A 637 3.04 8.94 -35.31
CA ASP A 637 1.71 8.61 -34.76
C ASP A 637 1.79 7.86 -33.41
N LEU A 638 2.99 7.47 -32.94
CA LEU A 638 3.19 6.96 -31.59
C LEU A 638 3.06 8.09 -30.57
N ASN A 639 2.10 7.96 -29.67
CA ASN A 639 1.92 8.89 -28.56
C ASN A 639 2.95 8.61 -27.45
N VAL A 640 4.17 9.15 -27.61
CA VAL A 640 5.26 9.03 -26.63
C VAL A 640 5.02 9.99 -25.47
N LEU A 641 4.93 9.42 -24.27
CA LEU A 641 4.79 10.15 -23.01
C LEU A 641 6.14 10.49 -22.40
N GLU A 642 7.11 9.58 -22.51
CA GLU A 642 8.42 9.71 -21.85
C GLU A 642 9.49 8.90 -22.60
N GLU A 643 10.70 9.43 -22.63
CA GLU A 643 11.90 8.69 -23.04
C GLU A 643 12.69 8.32 -21.78
N GLY A 644 13.05 7.04 -21.65
CA GLY A 644 13.65 6.51 -20.43
C GLY A 644 14.95 5.75 -20.67
N VAL A 645 15.90 5.91 -19.75
CA VAL A 645 17.18 5.19 -19.75
C VAL A 645 17.40 4.55 -18.40
N GLY A 646 17.52 3.23 -18.37
CA GLY A 646 17.90 2.46 -17.20
C GLY A 646 19.27 1.80 -17.39
N LEU A 647 20.07 1.77 -16.32
CA LEU A 647 21.32 1.01 -16.28
C LEU A 647 21.08 -0.30 -15.54
N ARG A 648 20.96 -1.43 -16.25
CA ARG A 648 20.78 -2.74 -15.61
C ARG A 648 22.04 -3.07 -14.81
N PRO A 649 21.94 -3.28 -13.47
CA PRO A 649 23.10 -3.50 -12.61
C PRO A 649 23.61 -4.94 -12.76
N THR A 650 24.35 -5.19 -13.83
CA THR A 650 24.86 -6.52 -14.16
C THR A 650 26.18 -6.75 -13.43
N ARG A 651 26.51 -8.02 -13.16
CA ARG A 651 27.73 -8.38 -12.47
C ARG A 651 28.37 -9.60 -13.11
N LYS A 652 29.69 -9.56 -13.34
CA LYS A 652 30.46 -10.75 -13.77
C LYS A 652 30.38 -11.81 -12.66
N GLY A 653 30.02 -13.04 -13.02
CA GLY A 653 29.74 -14.11 -12.06
C GLY A 653 28.32 -14.12 -11.50
N GLY A 654 27.42 -13.27 -12.01
CA GLY A 654 26.00 -13.27 -11.62
C GLY A 654 25.72 -12.52 -10.32
N VAL A 655 24.49 -12.72 -9.82
CA VAL A 655 23.97 -12.07 -8.60
C VAL A 655 24.85 -12.44 -7.40
N ARG A 656 25.27 -11.44 -6.62
CA ARG A 656 26.03 -11.65 -5.39
C ARG A 656 25.07 -11.72 -4.21
N VAL A 657 24.85 -12.93 -3.71
CA VAL A 657 24.13 -13.19 -2.45
C VAL A 657 25.00 -14.01 -1.51
N GLU A 658 25.68 -13.31 -0.60
CA GLU A 658 26.66 -13.91 0.33
C GLU A 658 26.85 -13.03 1.56
N ILE A 659 27.50 -13.57 2.59
CA ILE A 659 27.85 -12.86 3.82
C ILE A 659 29.32 -12.45 3.80
N THR A 660 29.59 -11.20 4.12
CA THR A 660 30.90 -10.66 4.48
C THR A 660 30.81 -9.93 5.84
N SER A 661 31.82 -9.14 6.21
CA SER A 661 31.78 -8.35 7.44
C SER A 661 32.47 -7.00 7.26
N LEU A 662 31.90 -5.96 7.87
CA LEU A 662 32.52 -4.64 8.01
C LEU A 662 33.28 -4.56 9.33
N ASN A 663 34.57 -4.30 9.25
CA ASN A 663 35.42 -4.10 10.43
C ASN A 663 35.46 -2.60 10.78
N LEU A 664 34.92 -2.25 11.94
CA LEU A 664 34.84 -0.90 12.51
C LEU A 664 35.70 -0.84 13.78
N GLY A 665 37.03 -0.89 13.60
CA GLY A 665 37.96 -1.04 14.72
C GLY A 665 37.78 -2.40 15.40
N ASP A 666 37.39 -2.39 16.68
CA ASP A 666 37.20 -3.61 17.48
C ASP A 666 35.85 -4.32 17.23
N LYS A 667 34.98 -3.73 16.40
CA LYS A 667 33.65 -4.28 16.08
C LYS A 667 33.62 -4.85 14.68
N SER A 668 32.99 -6.00 14.51
CA SER A 668 32.69 -6.60 13.21
C SER A 668 31.18 -6.68 13.04
N VAL A 669 30.65 -6.11 11.96
CA VAL A 669 29.22 -6.12 11.63
C VAL A 669 29.00 -6.95 10.36
N PRO A 670 28.19 -8.01 10.40
CA PRO A 670 27.87 -8.81 9.23
C PRO A 670 27.24 -7.99 8.10
N VAL A 671 27.63 -8.28 6.86
CA VAL A 671 27.01 -7.70 5.66
C VAL A 671 26.50 -8.81 4.76
N VAL A 672 25.19 -8.82 4.50
CA VAL A 672 24.59 -9.68 3.48
C VAL A 672 24.52 -8.88 2.19
N HIS A 673 25.24 -9.31 1.16
CA HIS A 673 25.11 -8.71 -0.18
C HIS A 673 23.87 -9.28 -0.88
N ASN A 674 23.14 -8.44 -1.61
CA ASN A 674 22.05 -8.84 -2.50
C ASN A 674 21.93 -7.83 -3.65
N TYR A 675 22.83 -7.93 -4.63
CA TYR A 675 22.89 -7.05 -5.80
C TYR A 675 23.47 -7.77 -7.03
N GLY A 676 23.46 -7.10 -8.19
CA GLY A 676 23.98 -7.68 -9.44
C GLY A 676 22.93 -8.40 -10.30
N HIS A 677 21.65 -8.04 -10.14
CA HIS A 677 20.51 -8.73 -10.79
C HIS A 677 20.37 -8.51 -12.30
N GLY A 678 21.18 -7.62 -12.91
CA GLY A 678 21.10 -7.31 -14.33
C GLY A 678 19.68 -6.94 -14.77
N GLY A 679 19.20 -7.55 -15.86
CA GLY A 679 17.84 -7.37 -16.38
C GLY A 679 16.73 -8.14 -15.66
N ALA A 680 17.07 -8.96 -14.66
CA ALA A 680 16.16 -9.92 -14.04
C ALA A 680 15.76 -9.58 -12.60
N GLY A 681 15.97 -8.32 -12.17
CA GLY A 681 15.73 -7.89 -10.78
C GLY A 681 14.31 -8.12 -10.29
N PHE A 682 13.29 -7.88 -11.12
CA PHE A 682 11.90 -8.09 -10.72
C PHE A 682 11.51 -9.57 -10.73
N GLN A 683 11.85 -10.31 -11.79
CA GLN A 683 11.48 -11.73 -11.93
C GLN A 683 12.17 -12.66 -10.93
N SER A 684 13.24 -12.21 -10.26
CA SER A 684 13.96 -12.99 -9.23
C SER A 684 13.94 -12.32 -7.85
N SER A 685 13.16 -11.26 -7.69
CA SER A 685 13.19 -10.36 -6.53
C SER A 685 12.94 -11.06 -5.19
N TRP A 686 11.82 -11.77 -5.07
CA TRP A 686 11.42 -12.41 -3.83
C TRP A 686 12.26 -13.65 -3.49
N GLY A 687 12.71 -14.39 -4.51
CA GLY A 687 13.61 -15.54 -4.31
C GLY A 687 14.95 -15.11 -3.71
N TYR A 688 15.61 -14.12 -4.31
CA TYR A 688 16.86 -13.61 -3.75
C TYR A 688 16.68 -12.86 -2.43
N ALA A 689 15.52 -12.23 -2.21
CA ALA A 689 15.17 -11.68 -0.90
C ALA A 689 15.12 -12.76 0.18
N GLU A 690 14.46 -13.89 -0.09
CA GLU A 690 14.40 -15.02 0.85
C GLU A 690 15.78 -15.64 1.09
N ALA A 691 16.60 -15.79 0.03
CA ALA A 691 17.98 -16.26 0.16
C ALA A 691 18.83 -15.33 1.06
N ALA A 692 18.72 -14.02 0.88
CA ALA A 692 19.42 -13.03 1.71
C ALA A 692 18.94 -13.07 3.17
N VAL A 693 17.65 -13.22 3.42
CA VAL A 693 17.11 -13.34 4.78
C VAL A 693 17.50 -14.66 5.45
N ASN A 694 17.62 -15.75 4.70
CA ASN A 694 18.12 -17.02 5.25
C ASN A 694 19.60 -16.95 5.64
N LEU A 695 20.41 -16.25 4.85
CA LEU A 695 21.78 -15.90 5.25
C LEU A 695 21.79 -15.04 6.52
N LEU A 696 20.92 -14.02 6.60
CA LEU A 696 20.79 -13.20 7.80
C LEU A 696 20.49 -14.03 9.06
N LYS A 697 19.50 -14.94 8.99
CA LYS A 697 19.13 -15.84 10.10
C LYS A 697 20.29 -16.71 10.58
N SER A 698 21.21 -17.09 9.69
CA SER A 698 22.37 -17.88 10.08
C SER A 698 23.40 -17.10 10.91
N THR A 699 23.37 -15.76 10.83
CA THR A 699 24.35 -14.89 11.51
C THR A 699 23.76 -14.15 12.71
N VAL A 700 22.49 -13.74 12.64
CA VAL A 700 21.78 -13.03 13.72
C VAL A 700 20.76 -13.97 14.35
N LYS A 701 21.10 -14.52 15.53
CA LYS A 701 20.21 -15.38 16.32
C LYS A 701 19.16 -14.55 17.06
N LYS A 702 17.93 -15.09 17.10
CA LYS A 702 16.80 -14.51 17.84
C LYS A 702 16.90 -14.72 19.34
#